data_AF-A0A7W1TIX5-F1
#
_entry.id   AF-A0A7W1TIX5-F1
#
_cell.length_a   1.000
_cell.length_b   1.000
_cell.length_c   1.000
_cell.angle_alpha   90.00
_cell.angle_beta   90.00
_cell.angle_gamma   90.00
#
_symmetry.space_group_name_H-M   'P 1'
#
loop_
_entity.id
_entity.type
_entity.pdbx_description
1 polymer ?
#
loop_
_entity_poly.entity_id
_entity_poly.type
_entity_poly.pdbx_seq_one_letter_code
_entity_poly.pdbx_strand_id
1 'polypeptide(L)'
;MQRRSLAVLLLLSVWGVLLTALSVARYSAYNSGMLDLGNMVQAIADAARGGALHYSAPNGMVSRLAGHAEVIYFALALLYRMWPDPRGLLVIQALLAASGAWPAAQLARQLGMSHRAALLCAASYLLMPTAVAAILFDLHGDTLAMPLLMWLLLAVAKGRWRWSFVWAGLSLLCKWYIAGPIALLGLTLLSRRTAPFALADVPHRRRTGLGLVALATAWTCFVFFGLHNWFRSASSGDAAYLSYYFHDILHVDMSGVLDRSINVVVVVLPTALLWCWSPWTAVPALAIIGPAMITTGPGAAYAWSYHHYAAAVPFLIAGTIDGARRRAAAVPARRRGQYMAWQASLLFCTTLVFHVGLSDTPLAIPFWRGGPGSGLDPSGYRRTSRDGLKDRWLAATVAPGRSIATSNFLAPHVADRSTLLLVRYPDEAGAAQLAQHLDMIEAAYPDALFDFLTTSGSGYAGGVSYDHAAIRELLQAPQWGLIDARDGLLAFARNSPLQQLLPQTLRTVVDTAPEQARFADQIGLVQANITGAGAGRWHAIFRWRMLGTAPSGLSFPVSRLDGVGNARIVHLPMMILRSAHWQTNQVLEEQFDLRLPPDLPPGRYTWRVGWYDGTSPFAAATDTRSRIGNEVRITQINVP
;
A
#
# COMPACT_ATOMS: atom_id res chain seq x y z
N MET A 1 -34.40 -17.09 -18.65
CA MET A 1 -33.18 -16.25 -18.70
C MET A 1 -32.74 -15.71 -17.33
N GLN A 2 -33.66 -15.37 -16.42
CA GLN A 2 -33.36 -14.76 -15.11
C GLN A 2 -32.43 -15.57 -14.18
N ARG A 3 -32.71 -16.87 -13.93
CA ARG A 3 -31.89 -17.72 -13.04
C ARG A 3 -30.41 -17.82 -13.45
N ARG A 4 -30.12 -17.65 -14.73
CA ARG A 4 -28.77 -17.80 -15.32
C ARG A 4 -27.93 -16.53 -15.16
N SER A 5 -28.54 -15.37 -15.34
CA SER A 5 -27.91 -14.09 -15.00
C SER A 5 -27.66 -13.98 -13.49
N LEU A 6 -28.56 -14.54 -12.67
CA LEU A 6 -28.45 -14.54 -11.22
C LEU A 6 -27.17 -15.25 -10.72
N ALA A 7 -26.74 -16.34 -11.35
CA ALA A 7 -25.53 -17.06 -10.94
C ALA A 7 -24.25 -16.20 -11.08
N VAL A 8 -24.12 -15.43 -12.16
CA VAL A 8 -22.98 -14.53 -12.37
C VAL A 8 -23.03 -13.37 -11.38
N LEU A 9 -24.22 -12.81 -11.14
CA LEU A 9 -24.41 -11.73 -10.16
C LEU A 9 -24.11 -12.21 -8.73
N LEU A 10 -24.52 -13.43 -8.37
CA LEU A 10 -24.20 -14.02 -7.07
C LEU A 10 -22.69 -14.22 -6.93
N LEU A 11 -22.05 -14.80 -7.95
CA LEU A 11 -20.59 -15.04 -7.95
C LEU A 11 -19.80 -13.74 -7.76
N LEU A 12 -20.11 -12.70 -8.56
CA LEU A 12 -19.41 -11.42 -8.44
C LEU A 12 -19.74 -10.71 -7.12
N SER A 13 -20.95 -10.87 -6.57
CA SER A 13 -21.33 -10.25 -5.29
C SER A 13 -20.57 -10.89 -4.13
N VAL A 14 -20.55 -12.23 -4.07
CA VAL A 14 -19.80 -12.96 -3.02
C VAL A 14 -18.32 -12.63 -3.09
N TRP A 15 -17.73 -12.66 -4.30
CA TRP A 15 -16.32 -12.35 -4.47
C TRP A 15 -16.00 -10.88 -4.19
N GLY A 16 -16.83 -9.95 -4.66
CA GLY A 16 -16.68 -8.52 -4.40
C GLY A 16 -16.76 -8.18 -2.92
N VAL A 17 -17.69 -8.81 -2.19
CA VAL A 17 -17.81 -8.66 -0.72
C VAL A 17 -16.58 -9.23 -0.01
N LEU A 18 -16.09 -10.41 -0.43
CA LEU A 18 -14.87 -10.98 0.15
C LEU A 18 -13.67 -10.06 -0.03
N LEU A 19 -13.41 -9.59 -1.25
CA LEU A 19 -12.28 -8.69 -1.52
C LEU A 19 -12.44 -7.35 -0.80
N THR A 20 -13.67 -6.83 -0.72
CA THR A 20 -13.97 -5.64 0.10
C THR A 20 -13.59 -5.87 1.56
N ALA A 21 -13.98 -7.00 2.14
CA ALA A 21 -13.68 -7.32 3.53
C ALA A 21 -12.17 -7.43 3.77
N LEU A 22 -11.41 -8.04 2.85
CA LEU A 22 -9.96 -8.16 2.94
C LEU A 22 -9.25 -6.80 2.80
N SER A 23 -9.61 -5.98 1.80
CA SER A 23 -9.03 -4.64 1.65
C SER A 23 -9.30 -3.75 2.86
N VAL A 24 -10.53 -3.79 3.41
CA VAL A 24 -10.89 -3.05 4.62
C VAL A 24 -10.19 -3.60 5.86
N ALA A 25 -10.01 -4.92 5.97
CA ALA A 25 -9.27 -5.53 7.07
C ALA A 25 -7.81 -5.12 7.07
N ARG A 26 -7.15 -5.11 5.91
CA ARG A 26 -5.76 -4.65 5.75
C ARG A 26 -5.59 -3.18 6.15
N TYR A 27 -6.49 -2.31 5.68
CA TYR A 27 -6.53 -0.91 6.13
C TYR A 27 -6.73 -0.80 7.64
N SER A 28 -7.69 -1.53 8.20
CA SER A 28 -8.01 -1.48 9.64
C SER A 28 -6.92 -2.08 10.54
N ALA A 29 -6.01 -2.85 9.97
CA ALA A 29 -4.83 -3.42 10.62
C ALA A 29 -3.58 -2.55 10.42
N TYR A 30 -3.71 -1.31 9.90
CA TYR A 30 -2.59 -0.38 9.65
C TYR A 30 -1.55 -0.96 8.67
N ASN A 31 -1.98 -1.74 7.68
CA ASN A 31 -1.12 -2.35 6.67
C ASN A 31 -1.26 -1.71 5.28
N SER A 32 -1.95 -0.56 5.17
CA SER A 32 -1.99 0.31 3.98
C SER A 32 -1.12 1.54 4.21
N GLY A 33 -0.28 1.92 3.26
CA GLY A 33 0.74 2.96 3.44
C GLY A 33 0.35 4.34 2.89
N MET A 34 1.14 5.36 3.24
CA MET A 34 0.94 6.73 2.74
C MET A 34 1.18 6.86 1.24
N LEU A 35 2.23 6.22 0.72
CA LEU A 35 2.64 6.42 -0.67
C LEU A 35 1.64 5.85 -1.68
N ASP A 36 0.89 4.85 -1.24
CA ASP A 36 -0.26 4.29 -1.94
C ASP A 36 -1.54 4.93 -1.36
N LEU A 37 -2.38 4.18 -0.64
CA LEU A 37 -3.72 4.63 -0.23
C LEU A 37 -3.79 6.06 0.32
N GLY A 38 -2.85 6.48 1.17
CA GLY A 38 -2.81 7.82 1.76
C GLY A 38 -2.77 8.94 0.71
N ASN A 39 -1.91 8.82 -0.30
CA ASN A 39 -1.77 9.78 -1.39
C ASN A 39 -3.05 9.89 -2.23
N MET A 40 -3.73 8.77 -2.53
CA MET A 40 -4.98 8.81 -3.28
C MET A 40 -6.10 9.41 -2.44
N VAL A 41 -6.20 9.06 -1.16
CA VAL A 41 -7.20 9.63 -0.24
C VAL A 41 -6.99 11.13 -0.11
N GLN A 42 -5.76 11.60 0.11
CA GLN A 42 -5.47 13.01 0.26
C GLN A 42 -5.87 13.81 -1.00
N ALA A 43 -5.54 13.30 -2.18
CA ALA A 43 -5.92 13.92 -3.45
C ALA A 43 -7.44 13.93 -3.67
N ILE A 44 -8.13 12.82 -3.39
CA ILE A 44 -9.59 12.73 -3.53
C ILE A 44 -10.28 13.68 -2.54
N ALA A 45 -9.76 13.79 -1.31
CA ALA A 45 -10.24 14.73 -0.30
C ALA A 45 -10.02 16.19 -0.73
N ASP A 46 -8.88 16.51 -1.33
CA ASP A 46 -8.64 17.83 -1.94
C ASP A 46 -9.69 18.16 -3.01
N ALA A 47 -9.93 17.25 -3.95
CA ALA A 47 -10.98 17.43 -4.95
C ALA A 47 -12.40 17.51 -4.34
N ALA A 48 -12.65 16.80 -3.23
CA ALA A 48 -13.94 16.88 -2.53
C ALA A 48 -14.19 18.29 -1.97
N ARG A 49 -13.13 19.03 -1.63
CA ARG A 49 -13.13 20.45 -1.24
C ARG A 49 -13.06 21.44 -2.41
N GLY A 50 -13.04 20.96 -3.66
CA GLY A 50 -12.95 21.79 -4.87
C GLY A 50 -11.53 22.04 -5.37
N GLY A 51 -10.52 21.36 -4.80
CA GLY A 51 -9.15 21.38 -5.29
C GLY A 51 -8.93 20.53 -6.54
N ALA A 52 -7.68 20.49 -7.00
CA ALA A 52 -7.28 19.82 -8.24
C ALA A 52 -6.44 18.55 -7.99
N LEU A 53 -6.90 17.70 -7.07
CA LEU A 53 -6.25 16.44 -6.69
C LEU A 53 -4.83 16.63 -6.15
N HIS A 54 -4.64 17.61 -5.27
CA HIS A 54 -3.35 17.87 -4.63
C HIS A 54 -3.06 16.88 -3.49
N TYR A 55 -1.79 16.51 -3.37
CA TYR A 55 -1.28 15.72 -2.26
C TYR A 55 0.15 16.15 -1.92
N SER A 56 0.56 15.84 -0.69
CA SER A 56 1.88 16.18 -0.18
C SER A 56 2.92 15.18 -0.71
N ALA A 57 3.96 15.68 -1.38
CA ALA A 57 5.11 14.90 -1.82
C ALA A 57 6.39 15.36 -1.07
N PRO A 58 7.51 14.60 -1.17
CA PRO A 58 8.75 14.96 -0.49
C PRO A 58 9.23 16.38 -0.78
N ASN A 59 9.01 16.88 -1.99
CA ASN A 59 9.50 18.19 -2.45
C ASN A 59 8.39 19.26 -2.50
N GLY A 60 7.31 19.06 -1.74
CA GLY A 60 6.19 19.99 -1.65
C GLY A 60 4.88 19.45 -2.22
N MET A 61 3.89 20.33 -2.31
CA MET A 61 2.55 20.00 -2.80
C MET A 61 2.57 19.77 -4.32
N VAL A 62 1.98 18.68 -4.77
CA VAL A 62 1.85 18.35 -6.19
C VAL A 62 0.44 17.87 -6.52
N SER A 63 0.04 18.00 -7.78
CA SER A 63 -1.25 17.47 -8.25
C SER A 63 -1.08 16.13 -8.95
N ARG A 64 -1.98 15.19 -8.66
CA ARG A 64 -2.05 13.90 -9.40
C ARG A 64 -2.38 14.10 -10.88
N LEU A 65 -2.96 15.24 -11.26
CA LEU A 65 -3.25 15.58 -12.67
C LEU A 65 -1.97 15.83 -13.46
N ALA A 66 -0.90 16.33 -12.82
CA ALA A 66 0.38 16.57 -13.48
C ALA A 66 1.15 15.27 -13.75
N GLY A 67 1.08 14.31 -12.84
CA GLY A 67 1.87 13.07 -12.89
C GLY A 67 1.13 11.86 -13.47
N HIS A 68 -0.08 11.57 -12.99
CA HIS A 68 -0.80 10.33 -13.28
C HIS A 68 -2.03 10.52 -14.19
N ALA A 69 -2.58 11.74 -14.22
CA ALA A 69 -3.81 12.09 -14.94
C ALA A 69 -5.04 11.23 -14.57
N GLU A 70 -5.27 11.03 -13.27
CA GLU A 70 -6.37 10.23 -12.73
C GLU A 70 -7.66 11.05 -12.57
N VAL A 71 -8.17 11.61 -13.67
CA VAL A 71 -9.36 12.48 -13.68
C VAL A 71 -10.60 11.79 -13.09
N ILE A 72 -10.68 10.46 -13.17
CA ILE A 72 -11.77 9.67 -12.57
C ILE A 72 -11.92 9.91 -11.05
N TYR A 73 -10.86 10.36 -10.37
CA TYR A 73 -10.91 10.66 -8.94
C TYR A 73 -11.83 11.82 -8.59
N PHE A 74 -12.16 12.73 -9.52
CA PHE A 74 -13.22 13.71 -9.28
C PHE A 74 -14.60 13.06 -9.07
N ALA A 75 -14.91 11.97 -9.77
CA ALA A 75 -16.13 11.22 -9.53
C ALA A 75 -16.11 10.54 -8.16
N LEU A 76 -14.95 10.01 -7.75
CA LEU A 76 -14.78 9.44 -6.41
C LEU A 76 -14.87 10.52 -5.33
N ALA A 77 -14.39 11.73 -5.58
CA ALA A 77 -14.48 12.85 -4.66
C ALA A 77 -15.94 13.22 -4.35
N LEU A 78 -16.84 13.17 -5.33
CA LEU A 78 -18.27 13.36 -5.10
C LEU A 78 -18.85 12.31 -4.15
N LEU A 79 -18.41 11.05 -4.28
CA LEU A 79 -18.84 9.96 -3.39
C LEU A 79 -18.20 10.10 -1.99
N TYR A 80 -16.93 10.50 -1.93
CA TYR A 80 -16.19 10.72 -0.70
C TYR A 80 -16.81 11.83 0.17
N ARG A 81 -17.43 12.85 -0.44
CA ARG A 81 -18.18 13.88 0.31
C ARG A 81 -19.32 13.32 1.15
N MET A 82 -19.93 12.21 0.72
CA MET A 82 -21.03 11.57 1.47
C MET A 82 -20.51 10.75 2.66
N TRP A 83 -19.30 10.20 2.54
CA TRP A 83 -18.65 9.43 3.59
C TRP A 83 -17.12 9.62 3.49
N PRO A 84 -16.54 10.61 4.19
CA PRO A 84 -15.12 10.97 4.10
C PRO A 84 -14.26 9.96 4.87
N ASP A 85 -14.23 8.73 4.36
CA ASP A 85 -13.52 7.60 4.94
C ASP A 85 -12.87 6.77 3.83
N PRO A 86 -11.56 6.44 3.92
CA PRO A 86 -10.85 5.64 2.92
C PRO A 86 -11.53 4.30 2.61
N ARG A 87 -12.22 3.70 3.57
CA ARG A 87 -12.91 2.42 3.41
C ARG A 87 -13.96 2.48 2.32
N GLY A 88 -14.67 3.60 2.17
CA GLY A 88 -15.65 3.80 1.09
C GLY A 88 -15.01 3.67 -0.29
N LEU A 89 -13.81 4.19 -0.47
CA LEU A 89 -13.07 4.12 -1.73
C LEU A 89 -12.61 2.69 -2.05
N LEU A 90 -12.12 1.95 -1.03
CA LEU A 90 -11.75 0.54 -1.17
C LEU A 90 -12.96 -0.33 -1.55
N VAL A 91 -14.12 -0.09 -0.93
CA VAL A 91 -15.39 -0.76 -1.26
C VAL A 91 -15.77 -0.49 -2.73
N ILE A 92 -15.75 0.77 -3.15
CA ILE A 92 -16.08 1.16 -4.54
C ILE A 92 -15.17 0.45 -5.54
N GLN A 93 -13.85 0.48 -5.30
CA GLN A 93 -12.88 -0.18 -6.18
C GLN A 93 -13.14 -1.70 -6.27
N ALA A 94 -13.28 -2.39 -5.14
CA ALA A 94 -13.45 -3.84 -5.12
C ALA A 94 -14.75 -4.28 -5.83
N LEU A 95 -15.86 -3.58 -5.60
CA LEU A 95 -17.13 -3.87 -6.26
C LEU A 95 -17.09 -3.53 -7.76
N LEU A 96 -16.48 -2.40 -8.13
CA LEU A 96 -16.32 -2.02 -9.54
C LEU A 96 -15.44 -3.05 -10.27
N ALA A 97 -14.33 -3.47 -9.67
CA ALA A 97 -13.46 -4.50 -10.22
C ALA A 97 -14.21 -5.83 -10.41
N ALA A 98 -14.92 -6.31 -9.39
CA ALA A 98 -15.72 -7.53 -9.48
C ALA A 98 -16.81 -7.45 -10.57
N SER A 99 -17.35 -6.25 -10.83
CA SER A 99 -18.35 -6.04 -11.88
C SER A 99 -17.86 -6.45 -13.28
N GLY A 100 -16.54 -6.45 -13.54
CA GLY A 100 -15.93 -6.89 -14.79
C GLY A 100 -16.16 -8.37 -15.13
N ALA A 101 -16.56 -9.19 -14.15
CA ALA A 101 -16.95 -10.58 -14.39
C ALA A 101 -18.22 -10.68 -15.24
N TRP A 102 -19.13 -9.71 -15.12
CA TRP A 102 -20.34 -9.67 -15.94
C TRP A 102 -20.03 -9.51 -17.43
N PRO A 103 -19.30 -8.46 -17.90
CA PRO A 103 -18.96 -8.35 -19.31
C PRO A 103 -18.07 -9.51 -19.79
N ALA A 104 -17.25 -10.13 -18.95
CA ALA A 104 -16.54 -11.37 -19.29
C ALA A 104 -17.49 -12.52 -19.63
N ALA A 105 -18.50 -12.77 -18.78
CA ALA A 105 -19.53 -13.77 -19.05
C ALA A 105 -20.32 -13.45 -20.33
N GLN A 106 -20.68 -12.18 -20.52
CA GLN A 106 -21.44 -11.76 -21.70
C GLN A 106 -20.62 -11.85 -22.98
N LEU A 107 -19.31 -11.62 -22.92
CA LEU A 107 -18.39 -11.78 -24.05
C LEU A 107 -18.29 -13.26 -24.46
N ALA A 108 -18.11 -14.16 -23.49
CA ALA A 108 -18.13 -15.60 -23.73
C ALA A 108 -19.42 -16.05 -24.43
N ARG A 109 -20.58 -15.56 -23.95
CA ARG A 109 -21.88 -15.85 -24.58
C ARG A 109 -22.01 -15.27 -25.98
N GLN A 110 -21.56 -14.04 -26.18
CA GLN A 110 -21.55 -13.38 -27.49
C GLN A 110 -20.76 -14.18 -28.52
N LEU A 111 -19.71 -14.88 -28.08
CA LEU A 111 -18.83 -15.68 -28.91
C LEU A 111 -19.26 -17.17 -29.01
N GLY A 112 -20.49 -17.48 -28.58
CA GLY A 112 -21.11 -18.80 -28.79
C GLY A 112 -20.88 -19.82 -27.67
N MET A 113 -20.29 -19.42 -26.55
CA MET A 113 -20.10 -20.33 -25.41
C MET A 113 -21.42 -20.61 -24.68
N SER A 114 -21.53 -21.81 -24.12
CA SER A 114 -22.66 -22.20 -23.27
C SER A 114 -22.72 -21.34 -22.00
N HIS A 115 -23.86 -21.36 -21.31
CA HIS A 115 -23.99 -20.58 -20.06
C HIS A 115 -22.99 -21.04 -18.97
N ARG A 116 -22.75 -22.35 -18.84
CA ARG A 116 -21.77 -22.88 -17.89
C ARG A 116 -20.35 -22.41 -18.23
N ALA A 117 -19.97 -22.50 -19.51
CA ALA A 117 -18.69 -22.01 -19.99
C ALA A 117 -18.51 -20.50 -19.74
N ALA A 118 -19.57 -19.70 -19.96
CA ALA A 118 -19.54 -18.28 -19.65
C ALA A 118 -19.40 -17.97 -18.16
N LEU A 119 -20.01 -18.78 -17.27
CA LEU A 119 -19.82 -18.66 -15.82
C LEU A 119 -18.37 -18.96 -15.43
N LEU A 120 -17.75 -19.99 -16.04
CA LEU A 120 -16.34 -20.32 -15.81
C LEU A 120 -15.41 -19.18 -16.27
N CYS A 121 -15.67 -18.56 -17.42
CA CYS A 121 -14.92 -17.37 -17.86
C CYS A 121 -15.07 -16.18 -16.90
N ALA A 122 -16.26 -15.99 -16.31
CA ALA A 122 -16.49 -14.97 -15.29
C ALA A 122 -15.68 -15.26 -14.01
N ALA A 123 -15.69 -16.52 -13.57
CA ALA A 123 -14.89 -16.97 -12.43
C ALA A 123 -13.39 -16.80 -12.68
N SER A 124 -12.90 -17.12 -13.88
CA SER A 124 -11.50 -16.93 -14.26
C SER A 124 -11.05 -15.47 -14.24
N TYR A 125 -11.93 -14.53 -14.59
CA TYR A 125 -11.65 -13.10 -14.44
C TYR A 125 -11.50 -12.70 -12.97
N LEU A 126 -12.41 -13.18 -12.10
CA LEU A 126 -12.39 -12.88 -10.66
C LEU A 126 -11.20 -13.52 -9.92
N LEU A 127 -10.78 -14.71 -10.36
CA LEU A 127 -9.67 -15.48 -9.79
C LEU A 127 -8.32 -15.18 -10.45
N MET A 128 -8.23 -14.18 -11.33
CA MET A 128 -6.95 -13.82 -11.92
C MET A 128 -6.03 -13.27 -10.80
N PRO A 129 -4.87 -13.89 -10.51
CA PRO A 129 -4.04 -13.49 -9.37
C PRO A 129 -3.63 -12.03 -9.39
N THR A 130 -3.30 -11.50 -10.57
CA THR A 130 -2.92 -10.09 -10.76
C THR A 130 -4.09 -9.14 -10.54
N ALA A 131 -5.32 -9.52 -10.90
CA ALA A 131 -6.51 -8.72 -10.61
C ALA A 131 -6.79 -8.71 -9.10
N VAL A 132 -6.68 -9.86 -8.44
CA VAL A 132 -6.89 -10.00 -7.00
C VAL A 132 -5.84 -9.20 -6.24
N ALA A 133 -4.57 -9.34 -6.58
CA ALA A 133 -3.48 -8.57 -5.96
C ALA A 133 -3.69 -7.06 -6.14
N ALA A 134 -4.05 -6.59 -7.34
CA ALA A 134 -4.32 -5.19 -7.60
C ALA A 134 -5.47 -4.60 -6.75
N ILE A 135 -6.47 -5.41 -6.41
CA ILE A 135 -7.59 -4.99 -5.54
C ILE A 135 -7.16 -4.94 -4.07
N LEU A 136 -6.34 -5.89 -3.63
CA LEU A 136 -5.87 -5.99 -2.23
C LEU A 136 -4.68 -5.06 -1.93
N PHE A 137 -3.98 -4.58 -2.98
CA PHE A 137 -2.80 -3.73 -2.85
C PHE A 137 -3.11 -2.32 -2.35
N ASP A 138 -4.14 -1.63 -2.90
CA ASP A 138 -4.77 -0.37 -2.41
C ASP A 138 -5.52 0.30 -3.60
N LEU A 139 -6.11 1.49 -3.42
CA LEU A 139 -6.86 2.22 -4.45
C LEU A 139 -5.95 2.73 -5.59
N HIS A 140 -6.21 2.34 -6.84
CA HIS A 140 -5.41 2.75 -7.99
C HIS A 140 -6.23 2.91 -9.28
N GLY A 141 -5.87 3.89 -10.11
CA GLY A 141 -6.49 4.09 -11.43
C GLY A 141 -6.48 2.85 -12.34
N ASP A 142 -5.42 2.03 -12.29
CA ASP A 142 -5.32 0.78 -13.05
C ASP A 142 -6.44 -0.21 -12.73
N THR A 143 -6.69 -0.40 -11.44
CA THR A 143 -7.71 -1.31 -10.92
C THR A 143 -9.12 -0.81 -11.27
N LEU A 144 -9.33 0.51 -11.31
CA LEU A 144 -10.58 1.12 -11.79
C LEU A 144 -10.76 0.97 -13.31
N ALA A 145 -9.68 1.07 -14.09
CA ALA A 145 -9.71 0.93 -15.54
C ALA A 145 -10.02 -0.50 -15.99
N MET A 146 -9.53 -1.50 -15.26
CA MET A 146 -9.66 -2.93 -15.56
C MET A 146 -11.12 -3.37 -15.93
N PRO A 147 -12.15 -3.16 -15.08
CA PRO A 147 -13.51 -3.56 -15.42
C PRO A 147 -14.11 -2.72 -16.57
N LEU A 148 -13.74 -1.44 -16.70
CA LEU A 148 -14.20 -0.55 -17.77
C LEU A 148 -13.66 -1.00 -19.14
N LEU A 149 -12.40 -1.44 -19.18
CA LEU A 149 -11.80 -2.06 -20.37
C LEU A 149 -12.49 -3.38 -20.73
N MET A 150 -12.94 -4.16 -19.75
CA MET A 150 -13.73 -5.37 -20.04
C MET A 150 -15.10 -5.03 -20.65
N TRP A 151 -15.74 -3.96 -20.19
CA TRP A 151 -16.96 -3.42 -20.81
C TRP A 151 -16.73 -2.88 -22.22
N LEU A 152 -15.60 -2.21 -22.46
CA LEU A 152 -15.17 -1.78 -23.79
C LEU A 152 -15.07 -2.98 -24.74
N LEU A 153 -14.39 -4.05 -24.33
CA LEU A 153 -14.23 -5.26 -25.14
C LEU A 153 -15.58 -5.92 -25.45
N LEU A 154 -16.51 -5.97 -24.49
CA LEU A 154 -17.88 -6.45 -24.74
C LEU A 154 -18.62 -5.57 -25.75
N ALA A 155 -18.52 -4.24 -25.63
CA ALA A 155 -19.19 -3.32 -26.55
C ALA A 155 -18.67 -3.47 -27.98
N VAL A 156 -17.35 -3.59 -28.15
CA VAL A 156 -16.69 -3.88 -29.44
C VAL A 156 -17.16 -5.22 -30.00
N ALA A 157 -17.15 -6.29 -29.20
CA ALA A 157 -17.59 -7.62 -29.64
C ALA A 157 -19.08 -7.67 -30.06
N LYS A 158 -19.92 -6.81 -29.49
CA LYS A 158 -21.34 -6.68 -29.86
C LYS A 158 -21.60 -5.71 -31.03
N GLY A 159 -20.57 -5.08 -31.59
CA GLY A 159 -20.73 -4.05 -32.61
C GLY A 159 -21.42 -2.78 -32.10
N ARG A 160 -21.45 -2.56 -30.77
CA ARG A 160 -22.08 -1.39 -30.14
C ARG A 160 -21.11 -0.22 -30.11
N TRP A 161 -20.76 0.30 -31.28
CA TRP A 161 -19.67 1.26 -31.48
C TRP A 161 -19.77 2.55 -30.66
N ARG A 162 -20.99 3.07 -30.47
CA ARG A 162 -21.20 4.25 -29.60
C ARG A 162 -20.77 3.97 -28.15
N TRP A 163 -21.15 2.81 -27.63
CA TRP A 163 -20.79 2.41 -26.27
C TRP A 163 -19.31 2.08 -26.11
N SER A 164 -18.62 1.61 -27.16
CA SER A 164 -17.17 1.46 -27.08
C SER A 164 -16.47 2.80 -26.85
N PHE A 165 -16.95 3.90 -27.42
CA PHE A 165 -16.36 5.22 -27.13
C PHE A 165 -16.62 5.69 -25.70
N VAL A 166 -17.81 5.40 -25.15
CA VAL A 166 -18.11 5.73 -23.74
C VAL A 166 -17.18 4.98 -22.79
N TRP A 167 -17.05 3.65 -22.96
CA TRP A 167 -16.18 2.85 -22.10
C TRP A 167 -14.70 3.18 -22.29
N ALA A 168 -14.26 3.43 -23.53
CA ALA A 168 -12.90 3.91 -23.79
C ALA A 168 -12.65 5.25 -23.09
N GLY A 169 -13.56 6.22 -23.20
CA GLY A 169 -13.46 7.50 -22.52
C GLY A 169 -13.34 7.35 -21.01
N LEU A 170 -14.23 6.57 -20.38
CA LEU A 170 -14.18 6.31 -18.94
C LEU A 170 -12.86 5.65 -18.51
N SER A 171 -12.36 4.69 -19.30
CA SER A 171 -11.06 4.05 -19.06
C SER A 171 -9.88 5.02 -19.18
N LEU A 172 -9.91 5.96 -20.12
CA LEU A 172 -8.86 6.98 -20.29
C LEU A 172 -8.79 7.95 -19.10
N LEU A 173 -9.94 8.28 -18.50
CA LEU A 173 -9.99 9.11 -17.30
C LEU A 173 -9.33 8.46 -16.08
N CYS A 174 -9.12 7.14 -16.10
CA CYS A 174 -8.51 6.42 -14.98
C CYS A 174 -6.99 6.59 -14.93
N LYS A 175 -6.29 6.69 -16.06
CA LYS A 175 -4.83 6.90 -16.11
C LYS A 175 -4.38 7.19 -17.55
N TRP A 176 -3.36 8.03 -17.72
CA TRP A 176 -2.96 8.47 -19.07
C TRP A 176 -2.53 7.33 -19.99
N TYR A 177 -1.74 6.37 -19.49
CA TYR A 177 -1.20 5.29 -20.32
C TYR A 177 -2.22 4.22 -20.72
N ILE A 178 -3.45 4.27 -20.20
CA ILE A 178 -4.57 3.44 -20.68
C ILE A 178 -4.89 3.76 -22.16
N ALA A 179 -4.42 4.91 -22.68
CA ALA A 179 -4.42 5.22 -24.10
C ALA A 179 -3.69 4.17 -24.95
N GLY A 180 -2.58 3.59 -24.46
CA GLY A 180 -1.80 2.60 -25.19
C GLY A 180 -2.62 1.36 -25.57
N PRO A 181 -3.21 0.64 -24.59
CA PRO A 181 -4.07 -0.50 -24.89
C PRO A 181 -5.27 -0.16 -25.78
N ILE A 182 -5.90 1.01 -25.59
CA ILE A 182 -7.05 1.44 -26.42
C ILE A 182 -6.62 1.71 -27.87
N ALA A 183 -5.47 2.36 -28.08
CA ALA A 183 -4.91 2.60 -29.41
C ALA A 183 -4.57 1.26 -30.09
N LEU A 184 -3.90 0.34 -29.41
CA LEU A 184 -3.60 -0.99 -29.95
C LEU A 184 -4.87 -1.77 -30.31
N LEU A 185 -5.91 -1.72 -29.46
CA LEU A 185 -7.22 -2.30 -29.79
C LEU A 185 -7.79 -1.66 -31.06
N GLY A 186 -7.73 -0.34 -31.18
CA GLY A 186 -8.15 0.40 -32.38
C GLY A 186 -7.41 -0.05 -33.65
N LEU A 187 -6.08 -0.21 -33.57
CA LEU A 187 -5.25 -0.70 -34.66
C LEU A 187 -5.64 -2.12 -35.09
N THR A 188 -5.95 -3.01 -34.15
CA THR A 188 -6.37 -4.39 -34.49
C THR A 188 -7.65 -4.42 -35.33
N LEU A 189 -8.53 -3.42 -35.18
CA LEU A 189 -9.79 -3.31 -35.91
C LEU A 189 -9.61 -2.80 -37.36
N LEU A 190 -8.46 -2.22 -37.72
CA LEU A 190 -8.22 -1.66 -39.05
C LEU A 190 -8.05 -2.74 -40.14
N SER A 191 -7.41 -3.86 -39.79
CA SER A 191 -7.15 -4.96 -40.71
C SER A 191 -8.10 -6.14 -40.48
N ARG A 192 -8.55 -6.78 -41.57
CA ARG A 192 -9.37 -8.00 -41.50
C ARG A 192 -8.60 -9.14 -40.82
N ARG A 193 -7.27 -9.20 -41.01
CA ARG A 193 -6.40 -10.25 -40.45
C ARG A 193 -6.27 -10.17 -38.94
N THR A 194 -6.29 -8.96 -38.39
CA THR A 194 -6.07 -8.69 -36.96
C THR A 194 -7.37 -8.48 -36.19
N ALA A 195 -8.51 -8.29 -36.88
CA ALA A 195 -9.78 -8.02 -36.24
C ALA A 195 -10.18 -9.11 -35.22
N PRO A 196 -10.45 -8.76 -33.95
CA PRO A 196 -10.88 -9.69 -32.93
C PRO A 196 -12.35 -10.11 -33.10
N PHE A 197 -12.82 -11.08 -32.30
CA PHE A 197 -14.25 -11.38 -32.08
C PHE A 197 -15.07 -11.70 -33.34
N ALA A 198 -14.43 -12.25 -34.39
CA ALA A 198 -15.05 -12.47 -35.71
C ALA A 198 -15.58 -11.19 -36.38
N LEU A 199 -14.99 -10.03 -36.08
CA LEU A 199 -15.45 -8.74 -36.61
C LEU A 199 -14.94 -8.44 -38.03
N ALA A 200 -14.20 -9.35 -38.67
CA ALA A 200 -13.48 -9.12 -39.94
C ALA A 200 -14.34 -8.55 -41.08
N ASP A 201 -15.65 -8.84 -41.08
CA ASP A 201 -16.58 -8.41 -42.13
C ASP A 201 -17.71 -7.51 -41.60
N VAL A 202 -17.63 -7.12 -40.33
CA VAL A 202 -18.65 -6.26 -39.72
C VAL A 202 -18.48 -4.81 -40.20
N PRO A 203 -19.56 -4.16 -40.71
CA PRO A 203 -19.55 -2.76 -41.11
C PRO A 203 -19.07 -1.82 -39.99
N HIS A 204 -18.51 -0.68 -40.39
CA HIS A 204 -18.01 0.37 -39.49
C HIS A 204 -16.85 0.00 -38.55
N ARG A 205 -16.41 -1.27 -38.49
CA ARG A 205 -15.26 -1.71 -37.69
C ARG A 205 -14.04 -0.80 -37.87
N ARG A 206 -13.66 -0.51 -39.12
CA ARG A 206 -12.50 0.35 -39.43
C ARG A 206 -12.69 1.77 -38.92
N ARG A 207 -13.90 2.34 -39.07
CA ARG A 207 -14.22 3.69 -38.57
C ARG A 207 -14.13 3.73 -37.05
N THR A 208 -14.63 2.70 -36.35
CA THR A 208 -14.48 2.56 -34.90
C THR A 208 -13.01 2.43 -34.51
N GLY A 209 -12.24 1.60 -35.23
CA GLY A 209 -10.81 1.44 -34.99
C GLY A 209 -10.04 2.76 -35.10
N LEU A 210 -10.26 3.51 -36.19
CA LEU A 210 -9.70 4.85 -36.36
C LEU A 210 -10.15 5.81 -35.27
N GLY A 211 -11.43 5.78 -34.89
CA GLY A 211 -11.95 6.61 -33.81
C GLY A 211 -11.31 6.30 -32.46
N LEU A 212 -11.06 5.02 -32.13
CA LEU A 212 -10.41 4.63 -30.88
C LEU A 212 -8.94 5.07 -30.85
N VAL A 213 -8.22 4.93 -31.97
CA VAL A 213 -6.86 5.46 -32.12
C VAL A 213 -6.88 6.98 -31.96
N ALA A 214 -7.75 7.69 -32.66
CA ALA A 214 -7.86 9.14 -32.59
C ALA A 214 -8.20 9.62 -31.17
N LEU A 215 -9.13 8.95 -30.47
CA LEU A 215 -9.49 9.25 -29.09
C LEU A 215 -8.30 9.05 -28.14
N ALA A 216 -7.60 7.93 -28.25
CA ALA A 216 -6.41 7.64 -27.44
C ALA A 216 -5.30 8.67 -27.71
N THR A 217 -5.03 8.99 -28.97
CA THR A 217 -4.05 10.02 -29.36
C THR A 217 -4.45 11.39 -28.84
N ALA A 218 -5.71 11.80 -29.00
CA ALA A 218 -6.21 13.08 -28.50
C ALA A 218 -6.09 13.19 -26.98
N TRP A 219 -6.39 12.11 -26.24
CA TRP A 219 -6.20 12.06 -24.79
C TRP A 219 -4.74 12.19 -24.40
N THR A 220 -3.83 11.44 -25.03
CA THR A 220 -2.39 11.56 -24.78
C THR A 220 -1.91 12.99 -25.06
N CYS A 221 -2.27 13.58 -26.20
CA CYS A 221 -1.92 14.97 -26.50
C CYS A 221 -2.48 15.94 -25.46
N PHE A 222 -3.73 15.77 -25.04
CA PHE A 222 -4.34 16.60 -24.00
C PHE A 222 -3.60 16.48 -22.66
N VAL A 223 -3.21 15.27 -22.26
CA VAL A 223 -2.46 15.06 -21.01
C VAL A 223 -1.09 15.73 -21.08
N PHE A 224 -0.30 15.45 -22.10
CA PHE A 224 1.09 15.93 -22.18
C PHE A 224 1.19 17.44 -22.50
N PHE A 225 0.35 17.94 -23.41
CA PHE A 225 0.43 19.35 -23.84
C PHE A 225 -0.53 20.28 -23.09
N GLY A 226 -1.56 19.73 -22.44
CA GLY A 226 -2.55 20.49 -21.67
C GLY A 226 -2.40 20.26 -20.18
N LEU A 227 -2.86 19.10 -19.70
CA LEU A 227 -3.03 18.82 -18.27
C LEU A 227 -1.71 18.92 -17.49
N HIS A 228 -0.65 18.29 -17.99
CA HIS A 228 0.68 18.33 -17.38
C HIS A 228 1.19 19.77 -17.27
N ASN A 229 1.12 20.52 -18.36
CA ASN A 229 1.58 21.92 -18.41
C ASN A 229 0.81 22.84 -17.46
N TRP A 230 -0.48 22.57 -17.26
CA TRP A 230 -1.31 23.38 -16.35
C TRP A 230 -1.01 23.08 -14.88
N PHE A 231 -0.76 21.82 -14.53
CA PHE A 231 -0.63 21.38 -13.13
C PHE A 231 0.80 21.12 -12.66
N ARG A 232 1.82 21.28 -13.54
CA ARG A 232 3.22 21.12 -13.14
C ARG A 232 3.61 22.14 -12.08
N SER A 233 4.41 21.71 -11.11
CA SER A 233 5.03 22.61 -10.14
C SER A 233 6.19 23.38 -10.77
N ALA A 234 6.48 24.59 -10.28
CA ALA A 234 7.61 25.39 -10.77
C ALA A 234 8.98 24.70 -10.57
N SER A 235 9.07 23.77 -9.61
CA SER A 235 10.26 22.97 -9.30
C SER A 235 10.44 21.73 -10.20
N SER A 236 9.41 21.36 -10.98
CA SER A 236 9.45 20.24 -11.93
C SER A 236 9.46 20.78 -13.37
N GLY A 237 10.64 20.93 -13.97
CA GLY A 237 10.77 21.35 -15.37
C GLY A 237 10.26 20.29 -16.36
N ASP A 238 9.93 20.69 -17.59
CA ASP A 238 9.37 19.79 -18.64
C ASP A 238 10.27 18.57 -18.91
N ALA A 239 11.59 18.77 -18.83
CA ALA A 239 12.58 17.71 -18.96
C ALA A 239 12.47 16.65 -17.86
N ALA A 240 12.03 16.99 -16.65
CA ALA A 240 11.97 16.07 -15.52
C ALA A 240 10.84 15.02 -15.67
N TYR A 241 9.69 15.41 -16.22
CA TYR A 241 8.56 14.47 -16.42
C TYR A 241 8.79 13.51 -17.59
N LEU A 242 9.28 14.04 -18.73
CA LEU A 242 9.68 13.20 -19.84
C LEU A 242 10.88 12.32 -19.47
N SER A 243 11.83 12.85 -18.69
CA SER A 243 12.93 12.05 -18.12
C SER A 243 12.38 10.93 -17.22
N TYR A 244 11.48 11.23 -16.29
CA TYR A 244 10.91 10.22 -15.38
C TYR A 244 10.30 9.02 -16.13
N TYR A 245 9.62 9.25 -17.25
CA TYR A 245 9.00 8.16 -18.03
C TYR A 245 9.90 7.58 -19.14
N PHE A 246 10.85 8.35 -19.69
CA PHE A 246 11.52 8.01 -20.94
C PHE A 246 13.06 8.17 -20.94
N HIS A 247 13.69 8.66 -19.86
CA HIS A 247 15.13 8.98 -19.81
C HIS A 247 16.02 7.81 -20.22
N ASP A 248 15.65 6.59 -19.84
CA ASP A 248 16.46 5.39 -20.02
C ASP A 248 15.76 4.28 -20.80
N ILE A 249 14.81 4.62 -21.69
CA ILE A 249 14.06 3.59 -22.42
C ILE A 249 14.94 2.73 -23.34
N LEU A 250 16.15 3.20 -23.67
CA LEU A 250 17.16 2.50 -24.47
C LEU A 250 18.15 1.70 -23.63
N HIS A 251 18.22 1.95 -22.33
CA HIS A 251 19.12 1.26 -21.40
C HIS A 251 18.31 0.29 -20.56
N VAL A 252 18.17 -0.96 -20.99
CA VAL A 252 17.52 -1.98 -20.17
C VAL A 252 18.52 -2.48 -19.13
N ASP A 253 18.28 -2.19 -17.85
CA ASP A 253 19.06 -2.79 -16.77
C ASP A 253 18.92 -4.31 -16.81
N MET A 254 20.03 -5.04 -16.95
CA MET A 254 19.99 -6.50 -17.03
C MET A 254 19.87 -7.18 -15.67
N SER A 255 20.14 -6.46 -14.57
CA SER A 255 20.23 -7.03 -13.21
C SER A 255 18.88 -7.54 -12.68
N GLY A 256 17.75 -6.97 -13.15
CA GLY A 256 16.39 -7.37 -12.78
C GLY A 256 15.60 -8.11 -13.88
N VAL A 257 16.24 -8.61 -14.94
CA VAL A 257 15.53 -9.29 -16.06
C VAL A 257 14.84 -10.57 -15.60
N LEU A 258 15.47 -11.37 -14.74
CA LEU A 258 14.88 -12.63 -14.26
C LEU A 258 13.59 -12.38 -13.48
N ASP A 259 13.63 -11.46 -12.52
CA ASP A 259 12.46 -11.09 -11.70
C ASP A 259 11.34 -10.54 -12.58
N ARG A 260 11.64 -9.61 -13.49
CA ARG A 260 10.67 -9.09 -14.46
C ARG A 260 10.07 -10.22 -15.31
N SER A 261 10.90 -11.13 -15.82
CA SER A 261 10.43 -12.28 -16.61
C SER A 261 9.50 -13.18 -15.82
N ILE A 262 9.82 -13.49 -14.56
CA ILE A 262 8.97 -14.27 -13.66
C ILE A 262 7.62 -13.58 -13.45
N ASN A 263 7.62 -12.28 -13.19
CA ASN A 263 6.39 -11.50 -13.02
C ASN A 263 5.49 -11.57 -14.26
N VAL A 264 6.04 -11.43 -15.46
CA VAL A 264 5.25 -11.54 -16.70
C VAL A 264 4.76 -12.95 -16.96
N VAL A 265 5.56 -13.97 -16.64
CA VAL A 265 5.09 -15.36 -16.68
C VAL A 265 3.87 -15.53 -15.77
N VAL A 266 3.91 -15.04 -14.53
CA VAL A 266 2.77 -15.10 -13.61
C VAL A 266 1.54 -14.37 -14.16
N VAL A 267 1.72 -13.21 -14.79
CA VAL A 267 0.63 -12.42 -15.38
C VAL A 267 -0.03 -13.13 -16.58
N VAL A 268 0.77 -13.76 -17.45
CA VAL A 268 0.32 -14.25 -18.76
C VAL A 268 -0.08 -15.73 -18.73
N LEU A 269 0.68 -16.56 -18.00
CA LEU A 269 0.56 -18.01 -18.01
C LEU A 269 -0.83 -18.55 -17.61
N PRO A 270 -1.57 -17.96 -16.66
CA PRO A 270 -2.94 -18.40 -16.34
C PRO A 270 -3.88 -18.43 -17.55
N THR A 271 -3.60 -17.62 -18.57
CA THR A 271 -4.38 -17.49 -19.81
C THR A 271 -3.69 -18.05 -21.06
N ALA A 272 -2.38 -18.38 -20.98
CA ALA A 272 -1.47 -18.57 -22.12
C ALA A 272 -1.88 -19.59 -23.17
N LEU A 273 -2.49 -20.70 -22.73
CA LEU A 273 -2.78 -21.85 -23.58
C LEU A 273 -3.75 -21.55 -24.72
N LEU A 274 -4.54 -20.47 -24.62
CA LEU A 274 -5.63 -20.19 -25.56
C LEU A 274 -5.51 -18.83 -26.27
N TRP A 275 -4.89 -17.81 -25.68
CA TRP A 275 -4.76 -16.51 -26.37
C TRP A 275 -3.73 -16.55 -27.52
N CYS A 276 -2.82 -17.54 -27.56
CA CYS A 276 -1.95 -17.76 -28.72
C CYS A 276 -2.73 -18.04 -30.03
N TRP A 277 -3.99 -18.43 -29.94
CA TRP A 277 -4.89 -18.61 -31.09
C TRP A 277 -5.63 -17.33 -31.49
N SER A 278 -5.60 -16.30 -30.64
CA SER A 278 -6.09 -14.95 -30.95
C SER A 278 -5.13 -13.87 -30.41
N PRO A 279 -3.87 -13.86 -30.88
CA PRO A 279 -2.84 -12.99 -30.33
C PRO A 279 -3.24 -11.52 -30.46
N TRP A 280 -3.86 -11.14 -31.58
CA TRP A 280 -4.33 -9.78 -31.84
C TRP A 280 -5.39 -9.27 -30.87
N THR A 281 -6.16 -10.15 -30.21
CA THR A 281 -7.12 -9.73 -29.17
C THR A 281 -6.40 -9.38 -27.87
N ALA A 282 -5.26 -10.03 -27.59
CA ALA A 282 -4.47 -9.83 -26.38
C ALA A 282 -3.26 -8.90 -26.58
N VAL A 283 -2.86 -8.57 -27.82
CA VAL A 283 -1.83 -7.55 -28.12
C VAL A 283 -2.01 -6.24 -27.36
N PRO A 284 -3.22 -5.71 -27.13
CA PRO A 284 -3.39 -4.52 -26.30
C PRO A 284 -2.81 -4.64 -24.87
N ALA A 285 -2.74 -5.85 -24.30
CA ALA A 285 -2.09 -6.10 -23.01
C ALA A 285 -0.58 -5.76 -23.04
N LEU A 286 0.06 -5.83 -24.22
CA LEU A 286 1.49 -5.54 -24.36
C LEU A 286 1.80 -4.06 -24.14
N ALA A 287 0.83 -3.15 -24.29
CA ALA A 287 1.03 -1.75 -23.93
C ALA A 287 1.18 -1.54 -22.40
N ILE A 288 0.79 -2.53 -21.60
CA ILE A 288 1.00 -2.53 -20.13
C ILE A 288 2.19 -3.42 -19.77
N ILE A 289 2.24 -4.63 -20.33
CA ILE A 289 3.26 -5.63 -20.01
C ILE A 289 4.64 -5.24 -20.55
N GLY A 290 4.70 -4.66 -21.75
CA GLY A 290 5.95 -4.29 -22.42
C GLY A 290 6.79 -3.28 -21.62
N PRO A 291 6.23 -2.12 -21.23
CA PRO A 291 6.94 -1.15 -20.38
C PRO A 291 7.48 -1.75 -19.09
N ALA A 292 6.72 -2.64 -18.43
CA ALA A 292 7.17 -3.32 -17.22
C ALA A 292 8.39 -4.23 -17.43
N MET A 293 8.64 -4.71 -18.66
CA MET A 293 9.81 -5.53 -19.00
C MET A 293 11.07 -4.73 -19.31
N ILE A 294 10.92 -3.51 -19.82
CA ILE A 294 12.05 -2.68 -20.27
C ILE A 294 12.41 -1.57 -19.28
N THR A 295 11.60 -1.36 -18.24
CA THR A 295 11.84 -0.34 -17.21
C THR A 295 13.16 -0.55 -16.45
N THR A 296 13.88 0.54 -16.19
CA THR A 296 15.09 0.59 -15.36
C THR A 296 14.81 0.74 -13.87
N GLY A 297 13.55 0.84 -13.48
CA GLY A 297 13.17 0.89 -12.07
C GLY A 297 13.52 -0.42 -11.36
N PRO A 298 13.74 -0.38 -10.03
CA PRO A 298 14.02 -1.58 -9.25
C PRO A 298 12.93 -2.63 -9.48
N GLY A 299 13.33 -3.89 -9.71
CA GLY A 299 12.46 -4.95 -10.23
C GLY A 299 11.18 -5.24 -9.42
N ALA A 300 11.16 -4.88 -8.13
CA ALA A 300 9.99 -4.99 -7.27
C ALA A 300 8.85 -4.02 -7.64
N ALA A 301 9.15 -2.87 -8.25
CA ALA A 301 8.15 -1.84 -8.57
C ALA A 301 7.08 -2.31 -9.57
N TYR A 302 7.39 -3.32 -10.39
CA TYR A 302 6.46 -3.93 -11.35
C TYR A 302 6.23 -5.41 -11.05
N ALA A 303 6.20 -5.80 -9.78
CA ALA A 303 5.86 -7.17 -9.44
C ALA A 303 4.37 -7.46 -9.73
N TRP A 304 4.05 -8.72 -10.03
CA TRP A 304 2.69 -9.17 -10.35
C TRP A 304 1.70 -8.93 -9.21
N SER A 305 2.22 -8.81 -7.99
CA SER A 305 1.47 -8.56 -6.75
C SER A 305 1.09 -7.08 -6.55
N TYR A 306 1.52 -6.19 -7.44
CA TYR A 306 1.11 -4.78 -7.48
C TYR A 306 -0.02 -4.54 -8.48
N HIS A 307 -0.51 -3.30 -8.53
CA HIS A 307 -1.67 -2.89 -9.33
C HIS A 307 -1.39 -2.72 -10.84
N HIS A 308 -0.13 -2.58 -11.26
CA HIS A 308 0.24 -2.17 -12.62
C HIS A 308 -0.29 -3.08 -13.74
N TYR A 309 -0.41 -4.39 -13.51
CA TYR A 309 -0.90 -5.33 -14.52
C TYR A 309 -2.43 -5.44 -14.57
N ALA A 310 -3.18 -4.78 -13.70
CA ALA A 310 -4.64 -4.90 -13.65
C ALA A 310 -5.29 -4.60 -15.00
N ALA A 311 -4.83 -3.55 -15.69
CA ALA A 311 -5.35 -3.14 -17.00
C ALA A 311 -5.03 -4.15 -18.14
N ALA A 312 -4.11 -5.09 -17.95
CA ALA A 312 -3.80 -6.14 -18.92
C ALA A 312 -4.83 -7.30 -18.86
N VAL A 313 -5.39 -7.58 -17.68
CA VAL A 313 -6.29 -8.72 -17.42
C VAL A 313 -7.47 -8.82 -18.40
N PRO A 314 -8.19 -7.73 -18.74
CA PRO A 314 -9.35 -7.80 -19.65
C PRO A 314 -8.98 -8.33 -21.03
N PHE A 315 -7.82 -7.92 -21.56
CA PHE A 315 -7.34 -8.32 -22.87
C PHE A 315 -6.84 -9.76 -22.89
N LEU A 316 -6.20 -10.21 -21.82
CA LEU A 316 -5.78 -11.61 -21.66
C LEU A 316 -7.00 -12.55 -21.60
N ILE A 317 -7.99 -12.22 -20.76
CA ILE A 317 -9.25 -12.98 -20.65
C ILE A 317 -10.01 -12.98 -21.99
N ALA A 318 -10.18 -11.81 -22.61
CA ALA A 318 -10.87 -11.71 -23.90
C ALA A 318 -10.13 -12.45 -25.02
N GLY A 319 -8.80 -12.40 -25.03
CA GLY A 319 -7.95 -13.12 -25.97
C GLY A 319 -8.09 -14.63 -25.84
N THR A 320 -8.15 -15.15 -24.62
CA THR A 320 -8.41 -16.57 -24.35
C THR A 320 -9.82 -16.97 -24.82
N ILE A 321 -10.85 -16.16 -24.56
CA ILE A 321 -12.22 -16.44 -25.00
C ILE A 321 -12.32 -16.43 -26.54
N ASP A 322 -11.74 -15.44 -27.23
CA ASP A 322 -11.75 -15.41 -28.70
C ASP A 322 -10.87 -16.51 -29.32
N GLY A 323 -9.74 -16.85 -28.68
CA GLY A 323 -8.89 -17.97 -29.07
C GLY A 323 -9.62 -19.31 -28.98
N ALA A 324 -10.40 -19.52 -27.90
CA ALA A 324 -11.27 -20.68 -27.75
C ALA A 324 -12.26 -20.79 -28.92
N ARG A 325 -12.95 -19.68 -29.26
CA ARG A 325 -13.85 -19.61 -30.43
C ARG A 325 -13.14 -19.95 -31.75
N ARG A 326 -11.95 -19.38 -31.99
CA ARG A 326 -11.19 -19.64 -33.23
C ARG A 326 -10.83 -21.12 -33.36
N ARG A 327 -10.37 -21.76 -32.29
CA ARG A 327 -10.10 -23.21 -32.31
C ARG A 327 -11.37 -24.04 -32.51
N ALA A 328 -12.47 -23.65 -31.87
CA ALA A 328 -13.75 -24.34 -32.04
C ALA A 328 -14.28 -24.28 -33.48
N ALA A 329 -13.86 -23.30 -34.29
CA ALA A 329 -14.25 -23.23 -35.70
C ALA A 329 -13.79 -24.46 -36.51
N ALA A 330 -12.64 -25.04 -36.17
CA ALA A 330 -12.09 -26.25 -36.78
C ALA A 330 -12.74 -27.56 -36.30
N VAL A 331 -13.62 -27.48 -35.28
CA VAL A 331 -14.32 -28.65 -34.71
C VAL A 331 -15.69 -28.82 -35.38
N PRO A 332 -16.16 -30.07 -35.64
CA PRO A 332 -17.50 -30.32 -36.18
C PRO A 332 -18.60 -29.64 -35.36
N ALA A 333 -19.59 -29.04 -36.02
CA ALA A 333 -20.62 -28.21 -35.40
C ALA A 333 -21.30 -28.87 -34.18
N ARG A 334 -21.58 -30.18 -34.26
CA ARG A 334 -22.20 -30.97 -33.18
C ARG A 334 -21.36 -31.04 -31.89
N ARG A 335 -20.03 -30.89 -31.98
CA ARG A 335 -19.09 -30.96 -30.84
C ARG A 335 -18.57 -29.60 -30.39
N ARG A 336 -18.84 -28.52 -31.13
CA ARG A 336 -18.32 -27.16 -30.83
C ARG A 336 -18.66 -26.70 -29.41
N GLY A 337 -19.91 -26.86 -28.99
CA GLY A 337 -20.35 -26.44 -27.66
C GLY A 337 -19.62 -27.16 -26.53
N GLN A 338 -19.41 -28.48 -26.68
CA GLN A 338 -18.65 -29.29 -25.73
C GLN A 338 -17.18 -28.85 -25.71
N TYR A 339 -16.57 -28.65 -26.88
CA TYR A 339 -15.18 -28.23 -27.00
C TYR A 339 -14.92 -26.86 -26.36
N MET A 340 -15.79 -25.87 -26.59
CA MET A 340 -15.70 -24.56 -25.94
C MET A 340 -15.90 -24.66 -24.42
N ALA A 341 -16.75 -25.58 -23.95
CA ALA A 341 -16.87 -25.83 -22.51
C ALA A 341 -15.59 -26.41 -21.90
N TRP A 342 -14.92 -27.36 -22.58
CA TRP A 342 -13.61 -27.86 -22.15
C TRP A 342 -12.55 -26.76 -22.08
N GLN A 343 -12.53 -25.85 -23.05
CA GLN A 343 -11.60 -24.71 -23.05
C GLN A 343 -11.88 -23.72 -21.92
N ALA A 344 -13.14 -23.44 -21.63
CA ALA A 344 -13.52 -22.62 -20.47
C ALA A 344 -13.14 -23.31 -19.14
N SER A 345 -13.31 -24.62 -19.04
CA SER A 345 -12.85 -25.40 -17.88
C SER A 345 -11.33 -25.36 -17.74
N LEU A 346 -10.58 -25.45 -18.85
CA LEU A 346 -9.12 -25.33 -18.82
C LEU A 346 -8.68 -23.96 -18.31
N LEU A 347 -9.25 -22.88 -18.85
CA LEU A 347 -9.01 -21.52 -18.36
C LEU A 347 -9.31 -21.39 -16.86
N PHE A 348 -10.45 -21.94 -16.42
CA PHE A 348 -10.84 -21.93 -15.01
C PHE A 348 -9.85 -22.71 -14.14
N CYS A 349 -9.46 -23.92 -14.54
CA CYS A 349 -8.51 -24.71 -13.77
C CYS A 349 -7.13 -24.03 -13.70
N THR A 350 -6.62 -23.47 -14.80
CA THR A 350 -5.32 -22.78 -14.78
C THR A 350 -5.36 -21.53 -13.91
N THR A 351 -6.40 -20.69 -14.05
CA THR A 351 -6.57 -19.51 -13.20
C THR A 351 -6.74 -19.89 -11.73
N LEU A 352 -7.53 -20.94 -11.42
CA LEU A 352 -7.70 -21.43 -10.06
C LEU A 352 -6.39 -21.96 -9.45
N VAL A 353 -5.58 -22.72 -10.19
CA VAL A 353 -4.29 -23.24 -9.70
C VAL A 353 -3.35 -22.09 -9.33
N PHE A 354 -3.24 -21.08 -10.20
CA PHE A 354 -2.42 -19.91 -9.93
C PHE A 354 -2.98 -19.08 -8.76
N HIS A 355 -4.31 -18.92 -8.68
CA HIS A 355 -4.95 -18.24 -7.56
C HIS A 355 -4.65 -18.92 -6.23
N VAL A 356 -4.86 -20.25 -6.17
CA VAL A 356 -4.62 -21.06 -4.97
C VAL A 356 -3.15 -21.01 -4.53
N GLY A 357 -2.22 -20.95 -5.49
CA GLY A 357 -0.79 -20.92 -5.20
C GLY A 357 -0.23 -19.55 -4.81
N LEU A 358 -0.82 -18.46 -5.32
CA LEU A 358 -0.19 -17.13 -5.29
C LEU A 358 -0.99 -16.06 -4.54
N SER A 359 -2.33 -16.11 -4.60
CA SER A 359 -3.16 -15.03 -4.07
C SER A 359 -3.31 -15.10 -2.54
N ASP A 360 -3.50 -13.96 -1.90
CA ASP A 360 -3.74 -13.88 -0.46
C ASP A 360 -5.24 -13.77 -0.14
N THR A 361 -5.96 -14.87 -0.32
CA THR A 361 -7.40 -14.97 -0.05
C THR A 361 -7.72 -16.28 0.65
N PRO A 362 -8.86 -16.42 1.35
CA PRO A 362 -9.25 -17.68 2.00
C PRO A 362 -9.35 -18.91 1.08
N LEU A 363 -9.40 -18.73 -0.25
CA LEU A 363 -9.37 -19.83 -1.21
C LEU A 363 -7.95 -20.34 -1.52
N ALA A 364 -6.92 -19.66 -1.02
CA ALA A 364 -5.54 -19.87 -1.41
C ALA A 364 -4.66 -20.31 -0.24
N ILE A 365 -3.60 -21.04 -0.56
CA ILE A 365 -2.67 -21.63 0.42
C ILE A 365 -1.90 -20.55 1.20
N PRO A 366 -1.38 -19.45 0.59
CA PRO A 366 -0.64 -18.43 1.32
C PRO A 366 -1.40 -17.86 2.52
N PHE A 367 -2.71 -17.61 2.35
CA PHE A 367 -3.57 -17.07 3.40
C PHE A 367 -3.57 -17.91 4.68
N TRP A 368 -3.63 -19.24 4.55
CA TRP A 368 -3.68 -20.15 5.70
C TRP A 368 -2.30 -20.52 6.24
N ARG A 369 -1.25 -20.39 5.43
CA ARG A 369 0.13 -20.49 5.92
C ARG A 369 0.47 -19.34 6.86
N GLY A 370 -0.14 -18.17 6.67
CA GLY A 370 -0.02 -17.03 7.58
C GLY A 370 1.41 -16.55 7.76
N GLY A 371 2.17 -16.46 6.66
CA GLY A 371 3.49 -15.82 6.68
C GLY A 371 3.38 -14.31 6.85
N PRO A 372 4.48 -13.60 7.18
CA PRO A 372 4.50 -12.15 7.23
C PRO A 372 3.91 -11.53 5.96
N GLY A 373 2.99 -10.58 6.13
CA GLY A 373 2.29 -9.90 5.04
C GLY A 373 1.12 -10.66 4.44
N SER A 374 0.72 -11.82 5.00
CA SER A 374 -0.33 -12.66 4.42
C SER A 374 -1.36 -13.16 5.44
N GLY A 375 -2.59 -13.33 4.98
CA GLY A 375 -3.65 -13.99 5.73
C GLY A 375 -3.92 -13.33 7.09
N LEU A 376 -4.02 -14.15 8.13
CA LEU A 376 -4.30 -13.69 9.50
C LEU A 376 -3.03 -13.31 10.29
N ASP A 377 -1.91 -13.08 9.61
CA ASP A 377 -0.74 -12.48 10.25
C ASP A 377 -1.04 -10.99 10.61
N PRO A 378 -0.48 -10.45 11.71
CA PRO A 378 -0.63 -9.04 12.08
C PRO A 378 -0.18 -8.04 11.00
N SER A 379 0.79 -8.41 10.16
CA SER A 379 1.22 -7.60 9.01
C SER A 379 0.38 -7.85 7.74
N GLY A 380 -0.63 -8.72 7.82
CA GLY A 380 -1.64 -8.98 6.79
C GLY A 380 -3.01 -8.39 7.15
N TYR A 381 -4.02 -9.25 7.35
CA TYR A 381 -5.41 -8.84 7.63
C TYR A 381 -5.77 -8.81 9.11
N ARG A 382 -4.92 -9.33 10.01
CA ARG A 382 -5.28 -9.46 11.41
C ARG A 382 -5.04 -8.15 12.16
N ARG A 383 -6.13 -7.52 12.55
CA ARG A 383 -6.10 -6.40 13.49
C ARG A 383 -5.67 -6.85 14.88
N THR A 384 -4.76 -6.10 15.49
CA THR A 384 -4.22 -6.33 16.83
C THR A 384 -4.86 -5.41 17.87
N SER A 385 -4.57 -5.64 19.15
CA SER A 385 -5.00 -4.72 20.20
C SER A 385 -4.30 -3.36 20.12
N ARG A 386 -3.06 -3.32 19.59
CA ARG A 386 -2.29 -2.09 19.36
C ARG A 386 -2.92 -1.23 18.26
N ASP A 387 -3.49 -1.84 17.22
CA ASP A 387 -4.21 -1.09 16.18
C ASP A 387 -5.47 -0.42 16.74
N GLY A 388 -6.16 -1.08 17.67
CA GLY A 388 -7.24 -0.45 18.42
C GLY A 388 -6.79 0.72 19.30
N LEU A 389 -5.55 0.67 19.83
CA LEU A 389 -4.94 1.82 20.52
C LEU A 389 -4.62 2.94 19.53
N LYS A 390 -4.02 2.63 18.36
CA LYS A 390 -3.72 3.62 17.30
C LYS A 390 -4.97 4.43 16.94
N ASP A 391 -6.12 3.77 16.75
CA ASP A 391 -7.39 4.45 16.44
C ASP A 391 -7.81 5.46 17.51
N ARG A 392 -7.83 5.03 18.79
CA ARG A 392 -8.22 5.90 19.90
C ARG A 392 -7.23 7.05 20.09
N TRP A 393 -5.94 6.76 19.93
CA TRP A 393 -4.88 7.73 20.10
C TRP A 393 -4.86 8.78 18.99
N LEU A 394 -5.03 8.38 17.72
CA LEU A 394 -5.15 9.32 16.61
C LEU A 394 -6.39 10.20 16.77
N ALA A 395 -7.54 9.61 17.14
CA ALA A 395 -8.77 10.37 17.38
C ALA A 395 -8.65 11.38 18.53
N ALA A 396 -7.86 11.07 19.56
CA ALA A 396 -7.66 11.95 20.71
C ALA A 396 -6.58 13.03 20.48
N THR A 397 -5.55 12.73 19.68
CA THR A 397 -4.32 13.54 19.62
C THR A 397 -4.14 14.29 18.30
N VAL A 398 -4.80 13.87 17.22
CA VAL A 398 -4.68 14.50 15.90
C VAL A 398 -5.83 15.46 15.66
N ALA A 399 -5.55 16.76 15.70
CA ALA A 399 -6.53 17.78 15.38
C ALA A 399 -6.90 17.73 13.87
N PRO A 400 -8.20 17.84 13.52
CA PRO A 400 -8.65 17.93 12.14
C PRO A 400 -8.02 19.14 11.41
N GLY A 401 -7.66 18.98 10.14
CA GLY A 401 -7.15 20.06 9.29
C GLY A 401 -5.75 20.59 9.60
N ARG A 402 -5.14 20.19 10.73
CA ARG A 402 -3.78 20.59 11.12
C ARG A 402 -2.75 20.07 10.11
N SER A 403 -1.77 20.91 9.75
CA SER A 403 -0.61 20.48 8.95
C SER A 403 0.31 19.61 9.79
N ILE A 404 0.53 18.36 9.37
CA ILE A 404 1.27 17.38 10.20
C ILE A 404 2.26 16.55 9.38
N ALA A 405 3.21 15.94 10.08
CA ALA A 405 3.98 14.80 9.58
C ALA A 405 3.63 13.53 10.39
N THR A 406 3.54 12.37 9.75
CA THR A 406 3.22 11.10 10.45
C THR A 406 4.08 9.94 9.99
N SER A 407 4.11 8.88 10.80
CA SER A 407 4.61 7.57 10.37
C SER A 407 3.81 7.03 9.17
N ASN A 408 4.45 6.20 8.33
CA ASN A 408 3.92 5.77 7.03
C ASN A 408 2.54 5.06 7.11
N PHE A 409 2.35 4.22 8.12
CA PHE A 409 1.11 3.45 8.27
C PHE A 409 0.03 4.15 9.11
N LEU A 410 0.39 5.20 9.85
CA LEU A 410 -0.60 6.06 10.51
C LEU A 410 -1.24 7.02 9.51
N ALA A 411 -0.48 7.45 8.49
CA ALA A 411 -0.87 8.52 7.58
C ALA A 411 -2.22 8.31 6.87
N PRO A 412 -2.55 7.11 6.32
CA PRO A 412 -3.82 6.93 5.61
C PRO A 412 -5.07 7.13 6.48
N HIS A 413 -4.95 6.94 7.80
CA HIS A 413 -6.04 7.15 8.76
C HIS A 413 -6.29 8.62 9.06
N VAL A 414 -5.39 9.49 8.60
CA VAL A 414 -5.43 10.94 8.83
C VAL A 414 -5.22 11.73 7.53
N ALA A 415 -5.35 11.09 6.37
CA ALA A 415 -5.07 11.67 5.04
C ALA A 415 -6.03 12.77 4.60
N ASP A 416 -7.20 12.91 5.24
CA ASP A 416 -8.15 13.98 4.95
C ASP A 416 -7.67 15.35 5.52
N ARG A 417 -6.65 15.93 4.89
CA ARG A 417 -6.08 17.26 5.20
C ARG A 417 -5.29 17.82 4.02
N SER A 418 -5.03 19.13 4.04
CA SER A 418 -4.22 19.80 3.03
C SER A 418 -2.75 19.34 3.06
N THR A 419 -2.11 19.40 4.22
CA THR A 419 -0.69 19.06 4.38
C THR A 419 -0.51 17.82 5.25
N LEU A 420 0.05 16.76 4.67
CA LEU A 420 0.38 15.50 5.35
C LEU A 420 1.71 14.98 4.84
N LEU A 421 2.78 15.23 5.57
CA LEU A 421 4.11 14.72 5.23
C LEU A 421 4.36 13.38 5.94
N LEU A 422 5.35 12.64 5.45
CA LEU A 422 5.94 11.57 6.23
C LEU A 422 7.03 12.10 7.15
N VAL A 423 7.11 11.54 8.36
CA VAL A 423 8.28 11.76 9.25
C VAL A 423 9.55 11.17 8.65
N ARG A 424 9.39 10.12 7.82
CA ARG A 424 10.44 9.52 7.02
C ARG A 424 9.87 8.94 5.72
N TYR A 425 10.47 9.28 4.59
CA TYR A 425 10.22 8.62 3.31
C TYR A 425 11.08 7.35 3.14
N PRO A 426 10.62 6.33 2.41
CA PRO A 426 11.39 5.09 2.23
C PRO A 426 12.75 5.28 1.54
N ASP A 427 12.81 6.17 0.55
CA ASP A 427 13.96 6.35 -0.34
C ASP A 427 15.02 7.34 0.19
N GLU A 428 14.82 7.89 1.39
CA GLU A 428 15.80 8.78 2.01
C GLU A 428 16.66 8.09 3.09
N ALA A 429 17.92 8.51 3.15
CA ALA A 429 18.81 8.17 4.24
C ALA A 429 18.48 9.05 5.47
N GLY A 430 18.01 8.41 6.55
CA GLY A 430 17.60 9.14 7.75
C GLY A 430 16.24 9.81 7.59
N ALA A 431 16.16 11.09 7.95
CA ALA A 431 14.94 11.92 7.94
C ALA A 431 15.22 13.33 7.41
N ALA A 432 15.99 13.43 6.32
CA ALA A 432 16.46 14.69 5.77
C ALA A 432 15.31 15.59 5.30
N GLN A 433 14.27 14.99 4.71
CA GLN A 433 13.09 15.71 4.25
C GLN A 433 12.29 16.30 5.41
N LEU A 434 12.17 15.59 6.53
CA LEU A 434 11.48 16.14 7.70
C LEU A 434 12.17 17.41 8.20
N ALA A 435 13.50 17.38 8.33
CA ALA A 435 14.29 18.51 8.82
C ALA A 435 14.09 19.78 7.97
N GLN A 436 13.99 19.63 6.64
CA GLN A 436 13.76 20.74 5.71
C GLN A 436 12.33 21.30 5.78
N HIS A 437 11.38 20.52 6.26
CA HIS A 437 9.96 20.83 6.22
C HIS A 437 9.32 21.05 7.59
N LEU A 438 10.13 21.10 8.67
CA LEU A 438 9.64 21.37 10.03
C LEU A 438 8.82 22.67 10.12
N ASP A 439 9.11 23.66 9.28
CA ASP A 439 8.37 24.93 9.28
C ASP A 439 6.99 24.85 8.61
N MET A 440 6.74 23.82 7.80
CA MET A 440 5.47 23.62 7.09
C MET A 440 4.44 22.81 7.89
N ILE A 441 4.86 22.24 9.02
CA ILE A 441 4.03 21.38 9.86
C ILE A 441 3.94 21.94 11.28
N GLU A 442 2.85 21.62 11.96
CA GLU A 442 2.57 22.10 13.31
C GLU A 442 2.68 20.99 14.36
N ALA A 443 2.52 19.72 13.94
CA ALA A 443 2.66 18.55 14.79
C ALA A 443 3.27 17.37 13.99
N ALA A 444 3.91 16.45 14.71
CA ALA A 444 4.53 15.26 14.14
C ALA A 444 4.20 14.01 14.96
N TYR A 445 3.90 12.90 14.28
CA TYR A 445 3.42 11.66 14.89
C TYR A 445 4.25 10.43 14.44
N PRO A 446 5.52 10.30 14.90
CA PRO A 446 6.33 9.12 14.65
C PRO A 446 5.94 7.94 15.55
N ASP A 447 6.31 6.73 15.14
CA ASP A 447 6.14 5.49 15.91
C ASP A 447 7.51 4.88 16.29
N ALA A 448 7.89 5.00 17.57
CA ALA A 448 9.12 4.41 18.10
C ALA A 448 9.10 2.87 18.10
N LEU A 449 7.92 2.26 18.04
CA LEU A 449 7.73 0.81 17.95
C LEU A 449 7.06 0.44 16.62
N PHE A 450 7.51 1.09 15.53
CA PHE A 450 7.02 0.86 14.18
C PHE A 450 7.03 -0.63 13.84
N ASP A 451 5.84 -1.18 13.57
CA ASP A 451 5.55 -2.61 13.56
C ASP A 451 5.48 -3.22 12.16
N PHE A 452 5.86 -2.47 11.13
CA PHE A 452 5.99 -2.99 9.76
C PHE A 452 7.44 -3.39 9.45
N LEU A 453 7.60 -4.61 8.92
CA LEU A 453 8.87 -5.16 8.47
C LEU A 453 8.68 -5.84 7.12
N THR A 454 9.60 -5.57 6.20
CA THR A 454 9.71 -6.30 4.93
C THR A 454 11.10 -6.91 4.82
N THR A 455 11.22 -8.05 4.15
CA THR A 455 12.53 -8.64 3.84
C THR A 455 13.22 -7.82 2.75
N SER A 456 14.50 -7.52 2.93
CA SER A 456 15.33 -6.81 1.95
C SER A 456 16.71 -7.45 1.87
N GLY A 457 17.01 -8.14 0.76
CA GLY A 457 18.25 -8.90 0.61
C GLY A 457 18.40 -9.98 1.70
N SER A 458 19.52 -9.94 2.44
CA SER A 458 19.78 -10.82 3.59
C SER A 458 19.26 -10.30 4.94
N GLY A 459 18.60 -9.13 4.96
CA GLY A 459 18.13 -8.47 6.19
C GLY A 459 16.66 -8.04 6.12
N TYR A 460 16.29 -7.13 7.01
CA TYR A 460 14.95 -6.56 7.09
C TYR A 460 15.00 -5.05 6.87
N ALA A 461 13.97 -4.51 6.24
CA ALA A 461 13.70 -3.07 6.16
C ALA A 461 12.43 -2.76 6.95
N GLY A 462 12.41 -1.60 7.63
CA GLY A 462 11.34 -1.25 8.57
C GLY A 462 11.74 -1.49 10.02
N GLY A 463 10.76 -1.84 10.85
CA GLY A 463 10.90 -2.05 12.29
C GLY A 463 11.21 -0.75 13.04
N VAL A 464 11.63 -0.89 14.29
CA VAL A 464 11.89 0.21 15.23
C VAL A 464 12.96 1.21 14.78
N SER A 465 13.78 0.84 13.79
CA SER A 465 14.76 1.74 13.18
C SER A 465 14.17 2.71 12.16
N TYR A 466 12.93 2.48 11.70
CA TYR A 466 12.32 3.25 10.61
C TYR A 466 12.14 4.72 10.99
N ASP A 467 11.41 5.03 12.05
CA ASP A 467 11.17 6.43 12.46
C ASP A 467 12.30 7.00 13.35
N HIS A 468 13.33 6.21 13.67
CA HIS A 468 14.39 6.57 14.62
C HIS A 468 15.05 7.91 14.31
N ALA A 469 15.43 8.13 13.06
CA ALA A 469 16.10 9.36 12.63
C ALA A 469 15.20 10.59 12.78
N ALA A 470 13.90 10.44 12.52
CA ALA A 470 12.91 11.50 12.65
C ALA A 470 12.64 11.86 14.11
N ILE A 471 12.56 10.84 14.98
CA ILE A 471 12.39 11.03 16.42
C ILE A 471 13.57 11.80 17.01
N ARG A 472 14.81 11.46 16.59
CA ARG A 472 16.01 12.19 16.98
C ARG A 472 15.97 13.65 16.54
N GLU A 473 15.57 13.92 15.30
CA GLU A 473 15.45 15.29 14.77
C GLU A 473 14.46 16.12 15.60
N LEU A 474 13.27 15.57 15.87
CA LEU A 474 12.21 16.24 16.64
C LEU A 474 12.60 16.50 18.10
N LEU A 475 13.36 15.60 18.72
CA LEU A 475 13.86 15.78 20.09
C LEU A 475 14.99 16.83 20.19
N GLN A 476 15.73 17.05 19.10
CA GLN A 476 16.85 18.00 19.06
C GLN A 476 16.43 19.39 18.58
N ALA A 477 15.29 19.51 17.89
CA ALA A 477 14.79 20.78 17.36
C ALA A 477 14.21 21.67 18.49
N PRO A 478 14.77 22.89 18.75
CA PRO A 478 14.40 23.70 19.92
C PRO A 478 12.93 24.13 20.00
N GLN A 479 12.29 24.28 18.85
CA GLN A 479 10.89 24.70 18.74
C GLN A 479 9.90 23.53 18.88
N TRP A 480 10.39 22.30 18.99
CA TRP A 480 9.58 21.09 19.06
C TRP A 480 9.67 20.46 20.45
N GLY A 481 8.57 19.88 20.90
CA GLY A 481 8.54 19.15 22.15
C GLY A 481 7.53 18.01 22.12
N LEU A 482 7.87 16.93 22.82
CA LEU A 482 6.99 15.79 23.02
C LEU A 482 5.84 16.20 23.95
N ILE A 483 4.60 15.97 23.54
CA ILE A 483 3.39 16.33 24.30
C ILE A 483 2.58 15.11 24.75
N ASP A 484 2.74 13.97 24.08
CA ASP A 484 2.14 12.70 24.48
C ASP A 484 2.98 11.50 23.98
N ALA A 485 2.95 10.40 24.73
CA ALA A 485 3.61 9.15 24.37
C ALA A 485 2.80 7.94 24.88
N ARG A 486 2.47 7.01 23.97
CA ARG A 486 1.62 5.84 24.22
C ARG A 486 2.09 4.63 23.42
N ASP A 487 2.67 3.63 24.09
CA ASP A 487 3.08 2.37 23.43
C ASP A 487 3.98 2.56 22.20
N GLY A 488 4.92 3.50 22.30
CA GLY A 488 5.79 3.90 21.19
C GLY A 488 5.19 4.93 20.22
N LEU A 489 3.88 5.18 20.24
CA LEU A 489 3.26 6.28 19.49
C LEU A 489 3.62 7.60 20.17
N LEU A 490 4.21 8.53 19.41
CA LEU A 490 4.69 9.80 19.95
C LEU A 490 3.96 10.96 19.29
N ALA A 491 3.56 11.96 20.06
CA ALA A 491 3.05 13.22 19.54
C ALA A 491 4.00 14.35 19.89
N PHE A 492 4.54 14.99 18.86
CA PHE A 492 5.32 16.20 18.96
C PHE A 492 4.52 17.39 18.45
N ALA A 493 4.67 18.54 19.07
CA ALA A 493 4.04 19.77 18.61
C ALA A 493 4.99 20.96 18.71
N ARG A 494 4.91 21.83 17.71
CA ARG A 494 5.71 23.05 17.64
C ARG A 494 5.21 24.10 18.64
N ASN A 495 6.12 24.78 19.33
CA ASN A 495 5.87 25.90 20.24
C ASN A 495 4.81 25.61 21.33
N SER A 496 4.81 24.38 21.87
CA SER A 496 3.85 23.98 22.90
C SER A 496 4.17 24.60 24.26
N PRO A 497 3.16 24.95 25.09
CA PRO A 497 3.40 25.43 26.45
C PRO A 497 4.20 24.42 27.29
N LEU A 498 5.10 24.92 28.14
CA LEU A 498 5.96 24.07 28.99
C LEU A 498 5.17 23.06 29.83
N GLN A 499 3.96 23.41 30.29
CA GLN A 499 3.13 22.50 31.09
C GLN A 499 2.58 21.33 30.28
N GLN A 500 2.60 21.38 28.94
CA GLN A 500 2.16 20.27 28.08
C GLN A 500 3.31 19.34 27.74
N LEU A 501 4.54 19.85 27.74
CA LEU A 501 5.73 19.09 27.39
C LEU A 501 5.99 17.91 28.34
N LEU A 502 6.64 16.90 27.77
CA LEU A 502 7.20 15.73 28.42
C LEU A 502 8.72 15.74 28.19
N PRO A 503 9.50 16.47 29.01
CA PRO A 503 10.94 16.58 28.86
C PRO A 503 11.64 15.22 28.70
N GLN A 504 12.63 15.16 27.81
CA GLN A 504 13.44 13.98 27.53
C GLN A 504 14.91 14.44 27.54
N THR A 505 15.70 13.99 28.50
CA THR A 505 17.09 14.44 28.67
C THR A 505 18.03 13.28 28.87
N LEU A 506 19.24 13.42 28.34
CA LEU A 506 20.34 12.49 28.52
C LEU A 506 21.59 13.30 28.85
N ARG A 507 22.30 12.91 29.91
CA ARG A 507 23.56 13.55 30.30
C ARG A 507 24.54 12.53 30.85
N THR A 508 25.82 12.77 30.61
CA THR A 508 26.89 12.02 31.28
C THR A 508 26.97 12.47 32.74
N VAL A 509 27.06 11.51 33.65
CA VAL A 509 27.24 11.77 35.09
C VAL A 509 28.41 10.95 35.62
N VAL A 510 28.98 11.40 36.74
CA VAL A 510 29.97 10.62 37.49
C VAL A 510 29.23 9.90 38.61
N ASP A 511 29.18 8.57 38.53
CA ASP A 511 28.56 7.72 39.54
C ASP A 511 29.36 6.43 39.69
N THR A 512 29.81 6.14 40.91
CA THR A 512 30.61 4.96 41.26
C THR A 512 29.81 3.89 42.00
N ALA A 513 28.50 4.08 42.18
CA ALA A 513 27.64 3.08 42.81
C ALA A 513 27.67 1.75 42.03
N PRO A 514 27.53 0.60 42.72
CA PRO A 514 27.46 -0.71 42.06
C PRO A 514 26.21 -0.82 41.19
N GLU A 515 26.26 -1.69 40.17
CA GLU A 515 25.07 -1.96 39.37
C GLU A 515 24.01 -2.70 40.19
N GLN A 516 22.78 -2.19 40.19
CA GLN A 516 21.60 -2.86 40.75
C GLN A 516 21.15 -4.04 39.88
N ALA A 517 21.39 -3.96 38.57
CA ALA A 517 21.08 -5.04 37.64
C ALA A 517 21.96 -4.99 36.38
N ARG A 518 22.00 -6.10 35.63
CA ARG A 518 22.77 -6.23 34.39
C ARG A 518 21.93 -6.81 33.25
N PHE A 519 22.17 -6.33 32.05
CA PHE A 519 21.56 -6.76 30.80
C PHE A 519 22.65 -7.36 29.93
N ALA A 520 22.71 -8.69 29.94
CA ALA A 520 23.86 -9.45 29.47
C ALA A 520 25.16 -8.97 30.16
N ASP A 521 26.27 -9.02 29.44
CA ASP A 521 27.60 -8.54 29.84
C ASP A 521 27.88 -7.09 29.40
N GLN A 522 26.91 -6.44 28.75
CA GLN A 522 27.13 -5.17 28.05
C GLN A 522 26.65 -3.96 28.84
N ILE A 523 25.50 -4.05 29.51
CA ILE A 523 24.82 -2.87 30.08
C ILE A 523 24.46 -3.10 31.55
N GLY A 524 24.82 -2.15 32.40
CA GLY A 524 24.49 -2.11 33.83
C GLY A 524 23.47 -1.04 34.15
N LEU A 525 22.49 -1.36 34.99
CA LEU A 525 21.61 -0.39 35.64
C LEU A 525 22.21 -0.01 36.99
N VAL A 526 22.59 1.25 37.16
CA VAL A 526 23.18 1.78 38.40
C VAL A 526 22.10 2.27 39.36
N GLN A 527 21.10 2.97 38.84
CA GLN A 527 20.00 3.52 39.62
C GLN A 527 18.75 3.67 38.76
N ALA A 528 17.59 3.46 39.37
CA ALA A 528 16.31 3.85 38.80
C ALA A 528 15.43 4.50 39.87
N ASN A 529 14.79 5.62 39.54
CA ASN A 529 13.82 6.29 40.40
C ASN A 529 12.61 6.72 39.57
N ILE A 530 11.41 6.36 40.02
CA ILE A 530 10.15 6.68 39.34
C ILE A 530 9.23 7.33 40.36
N THR A 531 8.80 8.55 40.07
CA THR A 531 8.01 9.38 40.99
C THR A 531 6.79 9.96 40.29
N GLY A 532 5.66 10.01 40.99
CA GLY A 532 4.44 10.64 40.49
C GLY A 532 4.54 12.16 40.60
N ALA A 533 4.23 12.87 39.53
CA ALA A 533 4.25 14.34 39.46
C ALA A 533 2.85 14.98 39.51
N GLY A 534 1.81 14.18 39.80
CA GLY A 534 0.40 14.61 39.82
C GLY A 534 -0.29 14.54 38.46
N ALA A 535 -1.62 14.50 38.45
CA ALA A 535 -2.46 14.46 37.23
C ALA A 535 -2.07 13.38 36.20
N GLY A 536 -1.66 12.19 36.67
CA GLY A 536 -1.26 11.07 35.82
C GLY A 536 0.11 11.22 35.14
N ARG A 537 0.87 12.29 35.46
CA ARG A 537 2.26 12.48 35.02
C ARG A 537 3.24 11.81 35.96
N TRP A 538 4.31 11.29 35.39
CA TRP A 538 5.37 10.61 36.10
C TRP A 538 6.73 11.09 35.59
N HIS A 539 7.66 11.22 36.53
CA HIS A 539 9.04 11.56 36.27
C HIS A 539 9.91 10.33 36.56
N ALA A 540 10.71 9.92 35.58
CA ALA A 540 11.58 8.77 35.68
C ALA A 540 13.04 9.16 35.44
N ILE A 541 13.93 8.65 36.29
CA ILE A 541 15.37 8.81 36.20
C ILE A 541 16.00 7.43 36.17
N PHE A 542 16.83 7.17 35.16
CA PHE A 542 17.62 5.95 35.07
C PHE A 542 19.09 6.30 34.84
N ARG A 543 19.98 5.61 35.56
CA ARG A 543 21.43 5.68 35.36
C ARG A 543 21.93 4.37 34.80
N TRP A 544 22.53 4.43 33.62
CA TRP A 544 23.07 3.28 32.91
C TRP A 544 24.58 3.36 32.84
N ARG A 545 25.27 2.23 33.01
CA ARG A 545 26.72 2.10 32.82
C ARG A 545 27.01 1.12 31.69
N MET A 546 27.91 1.49 30.78
CA MET A 546 28.43 0.54 29.79
C MET A 546 29.46 -0.36 30.48
N LEU A 547 29.21 -1.67 30.52
CA LEU A 547 30.08 -2.67 31.15
C LEU A 547 31.03 -3.32 30.15
N GLY A 548 30.59 -3.48 28.90
CA GLY A 548 31.32 -4.21 27.87
C GLY A 548 31.40 -3.43 26.56
N THR A 549 31.53 -4.17 25.46
CA THR A 549 31.44 -3.62 24.11
C THR A 549 30.01 -3.21 23.82
N ALA A 550 29.82 -2.02 23.24
CA ALA A 550 28.52 -1.53 22.85
C ALA A 550 27.80 -2.52 21.90
N PRO A 551 26.48 -2.76 22.07
CA PRO A 551 25.70 -3.56 21.13
C PRO A 551 25.86 -3.03 19.70
N SER A 552 26.06 -3.92 18.74
CA SER A 552 26.14 -3.56 17.33
C SER A 552 24.77 -3.10 16.83
N GLY A 553 24.64 -1.83 16.43
CA GLY A 553 23.38 -1.29 15.91
C GLY A 553 22.53 -0.59 16.97
N LEU A 554 21.25 -0.37 16.65
CA LEU A 554 20.30 0.29 17.53
C LEU A 554 19.96 -0.62 18.71
N SER A 555 20.13 -0.15 19.94
CA SER A 555 19.68 -0.83 21.15
C SER A 555 19.06 0.17 22.11
N PHE A 556 18.00 -0.22 22.80
CA PHE A 556 17.26 0.71 23.64
C PHE A 556 16.52 0.01 24.79
N PRO A 557 16.32 0.71 25.92
CA PRO A 557 15.47 0.22 26.99
C PRO A 557 13.98 0.46 26.67
N VAL A 558 13.15 -0.50 27.08
CA VAL A 558 11.69 -0.34 27.15
C VAL A 558 11.23 -0.74 28.54
N SER A 559 10.47 0.14 29.16
CA SER A 559 9.77 -0.12 30.41
C SER A 559 8.35 -0.57 30.18
N ARG A 560 7.80 -1.36 31.10
CA ARG A 560 6.40 -1.79 31.10
C ARG A 560 5.87 -1.98 32.52
N LEU A 561 4.55 -1.87 32.65
CA LEU A 561 3.84 -2.21 33.88
C LEU A 561 3.28 -3.64 33.76
N ASP A 562 3.56 -4.49 34.75
CA ASP A 562 3.07 -5.87 34.77
C ASP A 562 1.54 -5.90 34.67
N GLY A 563 1.01 -6.72 33.76
CA GLY A 563 -0.42 -6.89 33.53
C GLY A 563 -1.11 -5.77 32.73
N VAL A 564 -0.36 -4.75 32.29
CA VAL A 564 -0.92 -3.63 31.51
C VAL A 564 -0.54 -3.78 30.04
N GLY A 565 -1.52 -4.11 29.19
CA GLY A 565 -1.34 -4.18 27.74
C GLY A 565 -1.20 -2.80 27.10
N ASN A 566 -0.48 -2.72 25.98
CA ASN A 566 -0.30 -1.49 25.17
C ASN A 566 0.14 -0.26 26.00
N ALA A 567 1.00 -0.48 26.99
CA ALA A 567 1.53 0.56 27.87
C ALA A 567 3.06 0.53 27.94
N ARG A 568 3.70 0.12 26.82
CA ARG A 568 5.17 0.11 26.73
C ARG A 568 5.69 1.55 26.70
N ILE A 569 6.75 1.78 27.44
CA ILE A 569 7.39 3.08 27.61
C ILE A 569 8.78 2.97 26.99
N VAL A 570 8.94 3.50 25.79
CA VAL A 570 10.24 3.54 25.13
C VAL A 570 11.08 4.63 25.77
N HIS A 571 12.30 4.29 26.19
CA HIS A 571 13.23 5.24 26.76
C HIS A 571 13.87 6.05 25.63
N LEU A 572 13.19 7.11 25.20
CA LEU A 572 13.60 7.93 24.04
C LEU A 572 15.01 8.51 24.16
N PRO A 573 15.47 9.02 25.33
CA PRO A 573 16.82 9.57 25.45
C PRO A 573 17.90 8.54 25.12
N MET A 574 17.76 7.32 25.65
CA MET A 574 18.66 6.22 25.31
C MET A 574 18.44 5.69 23.90
N MET A 575 17.21 5.66 23.38
CA MET A 575 16.93 5.17 22.02
C MET A 575 17.64 5.99 20.95
N ILE A 576 17.69 7.33 21.09
CA ILE A 576 18.34 8.19 20.08
C ILE A 576 19.86 8.21 20.19
N LEU A 577 20.44 7.68 21.28
CA LEU A 577 21.88 7.51 21.42
C LEU A 577 22.36 6.43 20.46
N ARG A 578 23.37 6.74 19.63
CA ARG A 578 24.10 5.67 18.94
C ARG A 578 25.01 5.00 19.96
N SER A 579 24.75 3.72 20.24
CA SER A 579 25.51 2.89 21.18
C SER A 579 27.03 2.96 20.95
N ALA A 580 27.47 3.16 19.71
CA ALA A 580 28.88 3.35 19.33
C ALA A 580 29.57 4.58 19.99
N HIS A 581 28.81 5.53 20.52
CA HIS A 581 29.35 6.69 21.24
C HIS A 581 29.32 6.52 22.77
N TRP A 582 28.79 5.40 23.27
CA TRP A 582 28.76 5.10 24.70
C TRP A 582 30.01 4.34 25.11
N GLN A 583 30.92 5.03 25.81
CA GLN A 583 32.22 4.48 26.19
C GLN A 583 32.10 3.53 27.39
N THR A 584 32.95 2.50 27.43
CA THR A 584 33.03 1.58 28.58
C THR A 584 33.28 2.35 29.87
N ASN A 585 32.57 1.97 30.95
CA ASN A 585 32.51 2.62 32.25
C ASN A 585 31.86 4.01 32.29
N GLN A 586 31.46 4.59 31.15
CA GLN A 586 30.70 5.84 31.14
C GLN A 586 29.31 5.61 31.72
N VAL A 587 28.90 6.50 32.64
CA VAL A 587 27.54 6.51 33.19
C VAL A 587 26.71 7.59 32.53
N LEU A 588 25.57 7.19 31.98
CA LEU A 588 24.59 8.08 31.39
C LEU A 588 23.35 8.11 32.28
N GLU A 589 22.94 9.31 32.66
CA GLU A 589 21.68 9.55 33.33
C GLU A 589 20.67 10.03 32.28
N GLU A 590 19.62 9.25 32.09
CA GLU A 590 18.43 9.72 31.39
C GLU A 590 17.38 10.17 32.39
N GLN A 591 16.69 11.25 32.04
CA GLN A 591 15.51 11.69 32.76
C GLN A 591 14.41 11.98 31.75
N PHE A 592 13.22 11.46 32.03
CA PHE A 592 12.09 11.69 31.17
C PHE A 592 10.78 11.76 31.92
N ASP A 593 9.91 12.63 31.43
CA ASP A 593 8.52 12.69 31.84
C ASP A 593 7.68 11.82 30.92
N LEU A 594 6.66 11.20 31.50
CA LEU A 594 5.66 10.44 30.76
C LEU A 594 4.28 10.62 31.39
N ARG A 595 3.26 10.15 30.68
CA ARG A 595 1.93 9.96 31.24
C ARG A 595 1.67 8.47 31.28
N LEU A 596 0.98 7.96 32.30
CA LEU A 596 0.43 6.60 32.25
C LEU A 596 -0.91 6.57 31.51
N PRO A 597 -1.35 5.42 30.98
CA PRO A 597 -2.63 5.32 30.28
C PRO A 597 -3.76 5.90 31.15
N PRO A 598 -4.62 6.77 30.61
CA PRO A 598 -5.66 7.43 31.40
C PRO A 598 -6.75 6.45 31.86
N ASP A 599 -6.86 5.31 31.19
CA ASP A 599 -7.75 4.18 31.46
C ASP A 599 -7.14 3.15 32.42
N LEU A 600 -5.92 3.38 32.93
CA LEU A 600 -5.29 2.50 33.90
C LEU A 600 -6.03 2.55 35.24
N PRO A 601 -6.57 1.44 35.76
CA PRO A 601 -7.25 1.43 37.05
C PRO A 601 -6.34 1.87 38.20
N PRO A 602 -6.88 2.48 39.27
CA PRO A 602 -6.13 2.71 40.51
C PRO A 602 -5.59 1.39 41.06
N GLY A 603 -4.34 1.39 41.52
CA GLY A 603 -3.72 0.18 42.04
C GLY A 603 -2.20 0.18 42.09
N ARG A 604 -1.64 -0.93 42.55
CA ARG A 604 -0.19 -1.15 42.61
C ARG A 604 0.29 -1.90 41.39
N TYR A 605 1.23 -1.30 40.66
CA TYR A 605 1.80 -1.88 39.46
C TYR A 605 3.30 -2.09 39.62
N THR A 606 3.80 -3.24 39.17
CA THR A 606 5.23 -3.51 39.15
C THR A 606 5.83 -2.94 37.88
N TRP A 607 6.81 -2.05 38.03
CA TRP A 607 7.58 -1.49 36.93
C TRP A 607 8.73 -2.44 36.57
N ARG A 608 8.80 -2.83 35.30
CA ARG A 608 9.91 -3.60 34.73
C ARG A 608 10.58 -2.84 33.61
N VAL A 609 11.87 -3.09 33.42
CA VAL A 609 12.63 -2.59 32.27
C VAL A 609 13.40 -3.72 31.62
N GLY A 610 13.47 -3.71 30.29
CA GLY A 610 14.25 -4.62 29.47
C GLY A 610 15.03 -3.83 28.42
N TRP A 611 16.14 -4.39 27.97
CA TRP A 611 16.90 -3.89 26.82
C TRP A 611 16.62 -4.74 25.59
N TYR A 612 16.55 -4.10 24.43
CA TYR A 612 16.23 -4.78 23.17
C TYR A 612 17.19 -4.37 22.06
N ASP A 613 17.55 -5.34 21.24
CA ASP A 613 18.25 -5.17 19.98
C ASP A 613 17.26 -4.71 18.90
N GLY A 614 17.35 -3.45 18.52
CA GLY A 614 16.51 -2.81 17.51
C GLY A 614 16.78 -3.24 16.08
N THR A 615 17.86 -4.01 15.82
CA THR A 615 18.10 -4.65 14.51
C THR A 615 17.28 -5.93 14.35
N SER A 616 16.78 -6.48 15.45
CA SER A 616 15.94 -7.67 15.45
C SER A 616 14.54 -7.36 14.90
N PRO A 617 13.98 -8.22 14.03
CA PRO A 617 12.60 -8.07 13.55
C PRO A 617 11.55 -8.21 14.67
N PHE A 618 11.94 -8.69 15.86
CA PHE A 618 11.03 -8.85 16.99
C PHE A 618 11.04 -7.68 17.97
N ALA A 619 11.86 -6.65 17.72
CA ALA A 619 12.04 -5.50 18.60
C ALA A 619 10.76 -4.67 18.77
N ALA A 620 9.99 -4.49 17.68
CA ALA A 620 8.74 -3.72 17.71
C ALA A 620 7.69 -4.33 18.65
N ALA A 621 7.75 -5.66 18.84
CA ALA A 621 6.89 -6.40 19.76
C ALA A 621 7.50 -6.55 21.17
N THR A 622 8.72 -6.04 21.40
CA THR A 622 9.49 -6.27 22.64
C THR A 622 9.57 -7.76 23.02
N ASP A 623 9.73 -8.61 22.01
CA ASP A 623 9.76 -10.07 22.17
C ASP A 623 11.04 -10.51 22.89
N THR A 624 10.98 -11.67 23.55
CA THR A 624 12.15 -12.30 24.16
C THR A 624 13.32 -12.51 23.19
N ARG A 625 13.05 -12.75 21.90
CA ARG A 625 14.05 -12.98 20.85
C ARG A 625 14.86 -11.73 20.49
N SER A 626 14.35 -10.54 20.78
CA SER A 626 15.09 -9.29 20.60
C SER A 626 15.68 -8.78 21.91
N ARG A 627 15.54 -9.50 23.03
CA ARG A 627 15.94 -9.01 24.35
C ARG A 627 17.45 -9.21 24.59
N ILE A 628 18.09 -8.18 25.13
CA ILE A 628 19.48 -8.20 25.61
C ILE A 628 19.45 -8.51 27.12
N GLY A 629 19.73 -9.75 27.50
CA GLY A 629 19.62 -10.21 28.88
C GLY A 629 18.18 -10.39 29.37
N ASN A 630 17.98 -10.36 30.69
CA ASN A 630 16.66 -10.50 31.30
C ASN A 630 16.04 -9.14 31.61
N GLU A 631 14.71 -9.08 31.58
CA GLU A 631 13.99 -7.95 32.16
C GLU A 631 14.14 -7.96 33.69
N VAL A 632 14.21 -6.77 34.26
CA VAL A 632 14.45 -6.59 35.70
C VAL A 632 13.31 -5.80 36.32
N ARG A 633 12.95 -6.17 37.55
CA ARG A 633 11.98 -5.44 38.36
C ARG A 633 12.66 -4.23 38.98
N ILE A 634 12.06 -3.06 38.80
CA ILE A 634 12.59 -1.79 39.33
C ILE A 634 11.95 -1.45 40.65
N THR A 635 10.64 -1.18 40.63
CA THR A 635 9.91 -0.74 41.81
C THR A 635 8.42 -1.08 41.66
N GLN A 636 7.66 -0.87 42.72
CA GLN A 636 6.20 -0.81 42.64
C GLN A 636 5.76 0.64 42.68
N ILE A 637 4.90 1.02 41.73
CA ILE A 637 4.26 2.32 41.70
C ILE A 637 2.82 2.19 42.16
N ASN A 638 2.31 3.22 42.81
CA ASN A 638 0.90 3.33 43.19
C ASN A 638 0.22 4.34 42.28
N VAL A 639 -0.72 3.88 41.47
CA VAL A 639 -1.57 4.73 40.63
C VAL A 639 -2.78 5.11 41.49
N PRO A 640 -2.98 6.42 41.77
CA PRO A 640 -3.99 6.91 42.69
C PRO A 640 -5.42 6.72 42.19
#